data_AF-A0A955DGP5-F1
#
_entry.id   AF-A0A955DGP5-F1
#
_cell.length_a   1.000
_cell.length_b   1.000
_cell.length_c   1.000
_cell.angle_alpha   90.00
_cell.angle_beta   90.00
_cell.angle_gamma   90.00
#
_symmetry.space_group_name_H-M   'P 1'
#
loop_
_entity.id
_entity.type
_entity.pdbx_description
1 polymer ?
#
loop_
_entity_poly.entity_id
_entity_poly.type
_entity_poly.pdbx_seq_one_letter_code
_entity_poly.pdbx_strand_id
1 'polypeptide(L)'
;MSVTDVPTLDLLTRHRSIRRYTDAPVPDEDVRRAVVAGQAASTSSAVQAYALLRITDGATRERLIALTGGQRKVAHCGSFFIVLGDTRRHRLACADAGLDYDARLEAFLLAVIDATLFAQNLSVAFEAMGYGICYIGGLRNHLDDVDALLDLPEGVYPFYGLCVGVPDEQPIARPRLPVDGVLFDDRYPDDDAMRAIIAAYDASRRLPCDSRRGAGAPTVVVRRHGLEVLDPRTHRPRNVLPHEGRRPRLSVARRRETRMPARLTLSLVLLLGAPAVAGDRSEPGPFDAGQQTVTVTRPDRSTFAATLYYPATRAGVNAPFDPSGGPYPGIVFGHGFLTPVTQYHSTMSHLATHGYFVLAPQSAGGIFPSHAAFAADFRHGLTWFEARQVDGASPFVGQIDVEHFGVSGHSMGGGASLLAAAGEPRIDVVANLAAAETNPSAIGAMTSIVVPVRLIAAEEDGITPIGSNQGPMYDAAHAPRQLSVILGGSHCNFADSDTLLCDNGSITRAAQLAITRRLLTECFDLHLKSDQSAWRATWGPDLDLPAGEVDTTSDAGVTISIGEACISAPSGGSAIVPLVVEQTGDLPDAYALALDDVDAPAVIDAAQTPMLGRGETFATFATIDPAGVPAGARLTILASARSAADGGTRGWTMMTLVVTAGADLDGDGVVGPADLAILLSRWGPCVGCGGDLDGDGDVDAADLAILLGAWS
;
A
#
# COMPACT_ATOMS: atom_id res chain seq x y z
N MET A 1 30.27 40.23 -29.21
CA MET A 1 29.13 41.11 -28.86
C MET A 1 28.85 40.90 -27.40
N SER A 2 28.81 41.98 -26.63
CA SER A 2 28.33 41.91 -25.25
C SER A 2 26.85 41.51 -25.28
N VAL A 3 26.37 40.76 -24.28
CA VAL A 3 24.93 40.45 -24.15
C VAL A 3 24.08 41.75 -24.11
N THR A 4 24.70 42.87 -23.74
CA THR A 4 24.08 44.20 -23.69
C THR A 4 23.87 44.88 -25.06
N ASP A 5 24.39 44.31 -26.15
CA ASP A 5 24.30 44.93 -27.49
C ASP A 5 22.93 44.70 -28.15
N VAL A 6 22.11 43.79 -27.61
CA VAL A 6 20.73 43.51 -28.06
C VAL A 6 19.75 44.06 -27.01
N PRO A 7 18.87 45.03 -27.34
CA PRO A 7 18.01 45.71 -26.36
C PRO A 7 17.19 44.79 -25.46
N THR A 8 16.66 43.69 -26.00
CA THR A 8 15.89 42.72 -25.21
C THR A 8 16.76 41.91 -24.26
N LEU A 9 17.96 41.48 -24.69
CA LEU A 9 18.90 40.75 -23.83
C LEU A 9 19.43 41.66 -22.72
N ASP A 10 19.68 42.92 -23.06
CA ASP A 10 20.07 43.96 -22.13
C ASP A 10 18.98 44.24 -21.07
N LEU A 11 17.70 44.30 -21.47
CA LEU A 11 16.58 44.39 -20.54
C LEU A 11 16.52 43.17 -19.60
N LEU A 12 16.54 41.95 -20.16
CA LEU A 12 16.45 40.69 -19.40
C LEU A 12 17.59 40.54 -18.38
N THR A 13 18.81 40.91 -18.76
CA THR A 13 20.00 40.75 -17.90
C THR A 13 20.12 41.82 -16.82
N ARG A 14 19.41 42.94 -16.95
CA ARG A 14 19.33 43.98 -15.90
C ARG A 14 18.25 43.73 -14.85
N HIS A 15 17.47 42.65 -14.97
CA HIS A 15 16.39 42.35 -14.03
C HIS A 15 16.85 42.37 -12.57
N ARG A 16 16.05 43.02 -11.73
CA ARG A 16 16.21 43.05 -10.28
C ARG A 16 14.83 43.20 -9.64
N SER A 17 14.50 42.34 -8.68
CA SER A 17 13.19 42.41 -8.04
C SER A 17 13.07 43.69 -7.20
N ILE A 18 12.10 44.53 -7.56
CA ILE A 18 11.78 45.78 -6.88
C ILE A 18 10.77 45.51 -5.76
N ARG A 19 11.04 46.00 -4.56
CA ARG A 19 10.28 45.76 -3.34
C ARG A 19 9.80 47.04 -2.66
N ARG A 20 10.19 48.21 -3.19
CA ARG A 20 9.67 49.53 -2.84
C ARG A 20 9.19 50.25 -4.10
N TYR A 21 8.02 50.87 -4.01
CA TYR A 21 7.34 51.51 -5.12
C TYR A 21 6.87 52.90 -4.66
N THR A 22 6.73 53.82 -5.61
CA THR A 22 5.98 55.06 -5.36
C THR A 22 4.47 54.77 -5.30
N ASP A 23 3.67 55.73 -4.84
CA ASP A 23 2.20 55.61 -4.81
C ASP A 23 1.53 55.71 -6.19
N ALA A 24 2.30 55.90 -7.27
CA ALA A 24 1.77 55.99 -8.62
C ALA A 24 1.11 54.66 -9.06
N PRO A 25 -0.16 54.67 -9.50
CA PRO A 25 -0.82 53.48 -10.01
C PRO A 25 -0.24 53.08 -11.37
N VAL A 26 -0.37 51.80 -11.72
CA VAL A 26 -0.10 51.33 -13.09
C VAL A 26 -1.35 51.61 -13.94
N PRO A 27 -1.26 52.40 -15.03
CA PRO A 27 -2.38 52.69 -15.92
C PRO A 27 -2.96 51.43 -16.55
N ASP A 28 -4.27 51.37 -16.71
CA ASP A 28 -4.97 50.20 -17.29
C ASP A 28 -4.52 49.88 -18.72
N GLU A 29 -4.14 50.90 -19.49
CA GLU A 29 -3.57 50.74 -20.83
C GLU A 29 -2.28 49.93 -20.79
N ASP A 30 -1.37 50.25 -19.88
CA ASP A 30 -0.12 49.52 -19.72
C ASP A 30 -0.35 48.11 -19.18
N VAL A 31 -1.32 47.91 -18.28
CA VAL A 31 -1.73 46.56 -17.86
C VAL A 31 -2.20 45.74 -19.07
N ARG A 32 -3.04 46.31 -19.95
CA ARG A 32 -3.51 45.61 -21.15
C ARG A 32 -2.38 45.29 -22.12
N ARG A 33 -1.45 46.24 -22.35
CA ARG A 33 -0.27 46.02 -23.20
C ARG A 33 0.61 44.89 -22.66
N ALA A 34 0.80 44.82 -21.35
CA ALA A 34 1.55 43.75 -20.70
C ALA A 34 0.82 42.40 -20.82
N VAL A 35 -0.51 42.36 -20.66
CA VAL A 35 -1.30 41.13 -20.83
C VAL A 35 -1.21 40.62 -22.27
N VAL A 36 -1.29 41.49 -23.27
CA VAL A 36 -1.11 41.10 -24.70
C VAL A 36 0.26 40.46 -24.92
N ALA A 37 1.32 41.02 -24.34
CA ALA A 37 2.66 40.43 -24.41
C ALA A 37 2.74 39.07 -23.67
N GLY A 38 2.08 38.96 -22.51
CA GLY A 38 1.92 37.72 -21.77
C GLY A 38 1.24 36.63 -22.60
N GLN A 39 0.12 36.96 -23.27
CA GLN A 39 -0.64 36.03 -24.11
C GLN A 39 0.13 35.53 -25.34
N ALA A 40 1.17 36.27 -25.77
CA ALA A 40 2.05 35.86 -26.86
C ALA A 40 3.09 34.79 -26.44
N ALA A 41 3.08 34.35 -25.18
CA ALA A 41 3.91 33.22 -24.74
C ALA A 41 3.50 31.91 -25.45
N SER A 42 4.47 31.01 -25.65
CA SER A 42 4.17 29.64 -26.08
C SER A 42 3.23 28.98 -25.06
N THR A 43 2.32 28.14 -25.57
CA THR A 43 1.41 27.36 -24.74
C THR A 43 1.36 25.93 -25.26
N SER A 44 1.41 24.96 -24.36
CA SER A 44 1.40 23.56 -24.74
C SER A 44 0.08 23.21 -25.42
N SER A 45 0.11 22.66 -26.63
CA SER A 45 -1.08 22.31 -27.40
C SER A 45 -2.11 23.45 -27.57
N ALA A 46 -1.66 24.71 -27.48
CA ALA A 46 -2.53 25.90 -27.51
C ALA A 46 -3.61 25.96 -26.41
N VAL A 47 -3.44 25.23 -25.31
CA VAL A 47 -4.47 25.13 -24.24
C VAL A 47 -4.70 26.46 -23.54
N GLN A 48 -3.65 27.25 -23.30
CA GLN A 48 -3.74 28.55 -22.62
C GLN A 48 -4.35 28.38 -21.22
N ALA A 49 -3.82 27.43 -20.45
CA ALA A 49 -4.35 27.01 -19.14
C ALA A 49 -3.95 27.97 -18.00
N TYR A 50 -4.20 29.27 -18.18
CA TYR A 50 -3.83 30.33 -17.25
C TYR A 50 -4.87 31.44 -17.15
N ALA A 51 -4.83 32.16 -16.04
CA ALA A 51 -5.56 33.41 -15.83
C ALA A 51 -4.74 34.41 -15.01
N LEU A 52 -5.09 35.69 -15.12
CA LEU A 52 -4.49 36.76 -14.33
C LEU A 52 -5.58 37.48 -13.54
N LEU A 53 -5.49 37.43 -12.22
CA LEU A 53 -6.41 38.11 -11.33
C LEU A 53 -5.76 39.39 -10.80
N ARG A 54 -6.33 40.56 -11.12
CA ARG A 54 -5.89 41.85 -10.55
C ARG A 54 -6.68 42.13 -9.28
N ILE A 55 -5.98 42.27 -8.15
CA ILE A 55 -6.63 42.63 -6.89
C ILE A 55 -6.67 44.16 -6.81
N THR A 56 -7.84 44.77 -6.94
CA THR A 56 -8.00 46.24 -6.86
C THR A 56 -8.48 46.70 -5.48
N ASP A 57 -9.13 45.82 -4.73
CA ASP A 57 -9.62 46.12 -3.38
C ASP A 57 -8.46 46.25 -2.39
N GLY A 58 -8.35 47.43 -1.77
CA GLY A 58 -7.31 47.73 -0.79
C GLY A 58 -7.38 46.85 0.45
N ALA A 59 -8.59 46.54 0.94
CA ALA A 59 -8.77 45.70 2.12
C ALA A 59 -8.27 44.27 1.87
N THR A 60 -8.57 43.71 0.70
CA THR A 60 -8.07 42.39 0.26
C THR A 60 -6.54 42.39 0.16
N ARG A 61 -5.92 43.43 -0.41
CA ARG A 61 -4.46 43.53 -0.47
C ARG A 61 -3.81 43.61 0.92
N GLU A 62 -4.41 44.35 1.84
CA GLU A 62 -3.93 44.42 3.23
C GLU A 62 -3.99 43.04 3.92
N ARG A 63 -5.09 42.30 3.74
CA ARG A 63 -5.23 40.93 4.26
C ARG A 63 -4.15 39.98 3.70
N LEU A 64 -3.81 40.12 2.42
CA LEU A 64 -2.79 39.31 1.75
C LEU A 64 -1.37 39.55 2.30
N ILE A 65 -1.08 40.66 2.98
CA ILE A 65 0.23 40.88 3.62
C ILE A 65 0.54 39.77 4.62
N ALA A 66 -0.42 39.43 5.49
CA ALA A 66 -0.25 38.39 6.50
C ALA A 66 -0.06 37.02 5.83
N LEU A 67 -0.90 36.71 4.85
CA LEU A 67 -0.89 35.42 4.14
C LEU A 67 0.39 35.20 3.31
N THR A 68 1.05 36.28 2.90
CA THR A 68 2.29 36.22 2.11
C THR A 68 3.56 36.28 2.95
N GLY A 69 3.47 36.17 4.28
CA GLY A 69 4.63 36.21 5.18
C GLY A 69 5.07 37.63 5.55
N GLY A 70 4.13 38.56 5.73
CA GLY A 70 4.39 39.93 6.17
C GLY A 70 4.90 40.87 5.07
N GLN A 71 4.68 40.53 3.79
CA GLN A 71 5.25 41.27 2.67
C GLN A 71 4.44 42.53 2.34
N ARG A 72 4.68 43.63 3.08
CA ARG A 72 3.96 44.92 2.95
C ARG A 72 3.81 45.45 1.53
N LYS A 73 4.78 45.18 0.66
CA LYS A 73 4.75 45.56 -0.77
C LYS A 73 3.52 45.02 -1.55
N VAL A 74 2.88 43.96 -1.07
CA VAL A 74 1.64 43.42 -1.65
C VAL A 74 0.52 44.46 -1.65
N ALA A 75 0.40 45.27 -0.59
CA ALA A 75 -0.59 46.34 -0.53
C ALA A 75 -0.13 47.66 -1.18
N HIS A 76 1.17 47.96 -1.09
CA HIS A 76 1.70 49.27 -1.48
C HIS A 76 2.30 49.34 -2.90
N CYS A 77 2.19 48.29 -3.70
CA CYS A 77 2.59 48.34 -5.11
C CYS A 77 1.49 48.99 -5.98
N GLY A 78 1.90 49.62 -7.09
CA GLY A 78 0.98 50.30 -8.01
C GLY A 78 -0.08 49.38 -8.62
N SER A 79 0.21 48.09 -8.79
CA SER A 79 -0.77 47.04 -9.09
C SER A 79 -0.30 45.68 -8.56
N PHE A 80 -1.23 44.95 -7.95
CA PHE A 80 -0.99 43.60 -7.47
C PHE A 80 -1.82 42.61 -8.30
N PHE A 81 -1.13 41.61 -8.84
CA PHE A 81 -1.74 40.53 -9.60
C PHE A 81 -1.49 39.18 -8.94
N ILE A 82 -2.36 38.22 -9.23
CA ILE A 82 -2.20 36.81 -8.91
C ILE A 82 -2.22 36.05 -10.22
N VAL A 83 -1.16 35.29 -10.47
CA VAL A 83 -1.06 34.40 -11.62
C VAL A 83 -1.68 33.07 -11.24
N LEU A 84 -2.65 32.66 -12.06
CA LEU A 84 -3.47 31.48 -11.82
C LEU A 84 -3.21 30.44 -12.91
N GLY A 85 -3.12 29.17 -12.54
CA GLY A 85 -3.44 28.07 -13.45
C GLY A 85 -4.96 27.96 -13.60
N ASP A 86 -5.46 27.77 -14.81
CA ASP A 86 -6.89 27.71 -15.10
C ASP A 86 -7.18 26.47 -15.96
N THR A 87 -7.48 25.36 -15.28
CA THR A 87 -8.00 24.15 -15.92
C THR A 87 -9.53 24.16 -15.97
N ARG A 88 -10.18 25.05 -15.20
CA ARG A 88 -11.64 25.20 -15.17
C ARG A 88 -12.21 25.43 -16.56
N ARG A 89 -11.59 26.28 -17.39
CA ARG A 89 -12.03 26.49 -18.79
C ARG A 89 -12.08 25.21 -19.61
N HIS A 90 -11.11 24.32 -19.40
CA HIS A 90 -11.02 23.05 -20.12
C HIS A 90 -12.02 22.04 -19.60
N ARG A 91 -12.19 21.98 -18.28
CA ARG A 91 -13.23 21.15 -17.66
C ARG A 91 -14.62 21.52 -18.16
N LEU A 92 -14.93 22.81 -18.25
CA LEU A 92 -16.20 23.29 -18.81
C LEU A 92 -16.33 22.92 -20.29
N ALA A 93 -15.28 23.12 -21.09
CA ALA A 93 -15.29 22.75 -22.51
C ALA A 93 -15.47 21.23 -22.75
N CYS A 94 -14.83 20.39 -21.93
CA CYS A 94 -15.03 18.94 -21.96
C CYS A 94 -16.47 18.57 -21.58
N ALA A 95 -16.99 19.15 -20.49
CA ALA A 95 -18.37 18.91 -20.05
C ALA A 95 -19.41 19.32 -21.12
N ASP A 96 -19.24 20.49 -21.74
CA ASP A 96 -20.11 20.96 -22.83
C ASP A 96 -20.04 20.05 -24.07
N ALA A 97 -18.91 19.37 -24.28
CA ALA A 97 -18.71 18.40 -25.34
C ALA A 97 -19.13 16.96 -24.96
N GLY A 98 -19.59 16.72 -23.73
CA GLY A 98 -19.90 15.38 -23.22
C GLY A 98 -18.68 14.47 -23.08
N LEU A 99 -17.50 15.06 -22.88
CA LEU A 99 -16.23 14.36 -22.70
C LEU A 99 -15.76 14.46 -21.25
N ASP A 100 -15.09 13.42 -20.77
CA ASP A 100 -14.44 13.45 -19.47
C ASP A 100 -13.19 14.34 -19.51
N TYR A 101 -13.01 15.14 -18.45
CA TYR A 101 -11.83 15.95 -18.29
C TYR A 101 -10.72 15.16 -17.60
N ASP A 102 -9.57 15.04 -18.25
CA ASP A 102 -8.39 14.39 -17.69
C ASP A 102 -7.72 15.27 -16.62
N ALA A 103 -7.95 14.93 -15.34
CA ALA A 103 -7.40 15.65 -14.18
C ALA A 103 -6.03 15.12 -13.71
N ARG A 104 -5.31 14.33 -14.53
CA ARG A 104 -3.98 13.81 -14.18
C ARG A 104 -2.95 14.92 -13.95
N LEU A 105 -1.82 14.54 -13.33
CA LEU A 105 -0.68 15.42 -13.07
C LEU A 105 -0.22 16.19 -14.32
N GLU A 106 -0.29 15.58 -15.50
CA GLU A 106 0.05 16.26 -16.77
C GLU A 106 -0.78 17.52 -16.98
N ALA A 107 -2.09 17.47 -16.75
CA ALA A 107 -2.97 18.64 -16.88
C ALA A 107 -2.60 19.77 -15.90
N PHE A 108 -2.14 19.42 -14.69
CA PHE A 108 -1.62 20.37 -13.72
C PHE A 108 -0.26 20.96 -14.16
N LEU A 109 0.68 20.13 -14.63
CA LEU A 109 1.98 20.58 -15.13
C LEU A 109 1.82 21.53 -16.32
N LEU A 110 0.90 21.22 -17.24
CA LEU A 110 0.53 22.09 -18.36
C LEU A 110 0.10 23.46 -17.85
N ALA A 111 -0.82 23.52 -16.89
CA ALA A 111 -1.27 24.78 -16.30
C ALA A 111 -0.14 25.56 -15.60
N VAL A 112 0.76 24.87 -14.87
CA VAL A 112 1.92 25.51 -14.21
C VAL A 112 2.87 26.12 -15.23
N ILE A 113 3.19 25.39 -16.30
CA ILE A 113 4.12 25.83 -17.33
C ILE A 113 3.53 27.02 -18.10
N ASP A 114 2.30 26.88 -18.59
CA ASP A 114 1.59 27.92 -19.35
C ASP A 114 1.49 29.22 -18.54
N ALA A 115 1.06 29.14 -17.27
CA ALA A 115 0.95 30.30 -16.40
C ALA A 115 2.30 30.97 -16.12
N THR A 116 3.39 30.19 -16.08
CA THR A 116 4.74 30.70 -15.81
C THR A 116 5.38 31.36 -17.03
N LEU A 117 5.19 30.81 -18.22
CA LEU A 117 5.61 31.46 -19.46
C LEU A 117 4.84 32.77 -19.68
N PHE A 118 3.52 32.74 -19.48
CA PHE A 118 2.66 33.91 -19.50
C PHE A 118 3.16 35.00 -18.52
N ALA A 119 3.41 34.63 -17.26
CA ALA A 119 3.84 35.57 -16.23
C ALA A 119 5.23 36.16 -16.50
N GLN A 120 6.15 35.40 -17.06
CA GLN A 120 7.49 35.89 -17.37
C GLN A 120 7.46 36.89 -18.53
N ASN A 121 6.69 36.64 -19.58
CA ASN A 121 6.47 37.61 -20.66
C ASN A 121 5.77 38.89 -20.13
N LEU A 122 4.76 38.71 -19.28
CA LEU A 122 4.07 39.81 -18.59
C LEU A 122 5.06 40.68 -17.79
N SER A 123 5.98 40.06 -17.05
CA SER A 123 7.01 40.75 -16.26
C SER A 123 7.98 41.54 -17.13
N VAL A 124 8.47 40.94 -18.22
CA VAL A 124 9.37 41.60 -19.17
C VAL A 124 8.70 42.82 -19.82
N ALA A 125 7.41 42.71 -20.17
CA ALA A 125 6.66 43.82 -20.73
C ALA A 125 6.53 44.99 -19.74
N PHE A 126 6.25 44.72 -18.47
CA PHE A 126 6.23 45.75 -17.43
C PHE A 126 7.60 46.42 -17.25
N GLU A 127 8.67 45.64 -17.19
CA GLU A 127 10.03 46.19 -17.08
C GLU A 127 10.44 47.00 -18.32
N ALA A 128 10.02 46.59 -19.52
CA ALA A 128 10.24 47.34 -20.77
C ALA A 128 9.54 48.72 -20.75
N MET A 129 8.42 48.83 -20.04
CA MET A 129 7.70 50.10 -19.85
C MET A 129 8.22 50.92 -18.65
N GLY A 130 9.28 50.45 -17.98
CA GLY A 130 9.93 51.16 -16.87
C GLY A 130 9.40 50.84 -15.48
N TYR A 131 8.47 49.87 -15.35
CA TYR A 131 7.98 49.42 -14.05
C TYR A 131 8.96 48.47 -13.37
N GLY A 132 8.94 48.45 -12.05
CA GLY A 132 9.56 47.41 -11.24
C GLY A 132 8.59 46.27 -10.99
N ILE A 133 9.12 45.05 -10.89
CA ILE A 133 8.31 43.86 -10.56
C ILE A 133 8.92 43.04 -9.41
N CYS A 134 8.07 42.29 -8.71
CA CYS A 134 8.51 41.25 -7.79
C CYS A 134 7.47 40.13 -7.68
N TYR A 135 7.89 38.90 -7.98
CA TYR A 135 7.10 37.71 -7.69
C TYR A 135 6.95 37.49 -6.18
N ILE A 136 5.76 37.04 -5.78
CA ILE A 136 5.36 36.76 -4.40
C ILE A 136 5.01 35.27 -4.29
N GLY A 137 6.05 34.44 -4.16
CA GLY A 137 5.88 33.00 -3.91
C GLY A 137 5.28 32.70 -2.53
N GLY A 138 5.41 33.62 -1.57
CA GLY A 138 4.81 33.52 -0.25
C GLY A 138 3.28 33.44 -0.26
N LEU A 139 2.62 33.71 -1.40
CA LEU A 139 1.19 33.45 -1.58
C LEU A 139 0.82 32.00 -1.24
N ARG A 140 1.74 31.06 -1.50
CA ARG A 140 1.56 29.64 -1.20
C ARG A 140 1.80 29.26 0.26
N ASN A 141 2.14 30.22 1.12
CA ASN A 141 2.30 29.95 2.54
C ASN A 141 0.95 29.59 3.18
N HIS A 142 -0.15 30.20 2.76
CA HIS A 142 -1.47 30.03 3.37
C HIS A 142 -2.53 29.83 2.30
N LEU A 143 -2.35 28.82 1.45
CA LEU A 143 -3.13 28.70 0.22
C LEU A 143 -4.64 28.57 0.47
N ASP A 144 -5.04 27.76 1.46
CA ASP A 144 -6.45 27.60 1.84
C ASP A 144 -7.12 28.93 2.23
N ASP A 145 -6.39 29.77 2.95
CA ASP A 145 -6.88 31.09 3.36
C ASP A 145 -6.90 32.08 2.20
N VAL A 146 -5.97 31.94 1.24
CA VAL A 146 -5.95 32.72 -0.01
C VAL A 146 -7.11 32.30 -0.91
N ASP A 147 -7.36 31.01 -1.04
CA ASP A 147 -8.46 30.42 -1.80
C ASP A 147 -9.81 30.92 -1.28
N ALA A 148 -10.03 30.80 0.03
CA ALA A 148 -11.23 31.30 0.69
C ALA A 148 -11.36 32.84 0.66
N LEU A 149 -10.25 33.57 0.66
CA LEU A 149 -10.26 35.04 0.54
C LEU A 149 -10.69 35.49 -0.86
N LEU A 150 -10.28 34.75 -1.88
CA LEU A 150 -10.46 35.12 -3.29
C LEU A 150 -11.65 34.43 -3.94
N ASP A 151 -12.28 33.48 -3.25
CA ASP A 151 -13.42 32.69 -3.73
C ASP A 151 -13.11 32.03 -5.08
N LEU A 152 -11.95 31.37 -5.17
CA LEU A 152 -11.53 30.75 -6.42
C LEU A 152 -12.34 29.47 -6.68
N PRO A 153 -12.85 29.29 -7.91
CA PRO A 153 -13.60 28.10 -8.24
C PRO A 153 -12.66 26.91 -8.46
N GLU A 154 -13.20 25.71 -8.30
CA GLU A 154 -12.49 24.46 -8.58
C GLU A 154 -11.94 24.42 -10.02
N GLY A 155 -10.67 24.02 -10.13
CA GLY A 155 -9.87 24.05 -11.35
C GLY A 155 -9.11 25.36 -11.58
N VAL A 156 -9.06 26.25 -10.59
CA VAL A 156 -8.28 27.50 -10.63
C VAL A 156 -7.28 27.54 -9.49
N TYR A 157 -5.99 27.68 -9.82
CA TYR A 157 -4.89 27.46 -8.88
C TYR A 157 -4.02 28.71 -8.71
N PRO A 158 -3.93 29.31 -7.52
CA PRO A 158 -3.08 30.48 -7.28
C PRO A 158 -1.60 30.09 -7.11
N PHE A 159 -0.78 30.29 -8.14
CA PHE A 159 0.63 29.91 -8.10
C PHE A 159 1.50 30.93 -7.38
N TYR A 160 1.38 32.21 -7.71
CA TYR A 160 2.14 33.28 -7.08
C TYR A 160 1.56 34.66 -7.38
N GLY A 161 1.83 35.60 -6.48
CA GLY A 161 1.52 37.01 -6.72
C GLY A 161 2.59 37.70 -7.57
N LEU A 162 2.26 38.85 -8.13
CA LEU A 162 3.16 39.74 -8.86
C LEU A 162 2.87 41.18 -8.46
N CYS A 163 3.80 41.78 -7.72
CA CYS A 163 3.81 43.22 -7.48
C CYS A 163 4.37 43.95 -8.70
N VAL A 164 3.71 45.03 -9.12
CA VAL A 164 4.14 45.91 -10.21
C VAL A 164 3.96 47.36 -9.79
N GLY A 165 4.90 48.25 -10.13
CA GLY A 165 4.75 49.68 -9.88
C GLY A 165 5.98 50.49 -10.27
N VAL A 166 5.91 51.81 -10.15
CA VAL A 166 7.06 52.69 -10.39
C VAL A 166 8.10 52.49 -9.28
N PRO A 167 9.36 52.10 -9.59
CA PRO A 167 10.36 51.81 -8.57
C PRO A 167 10.71 53.01 -7.67
N ASP A 168 10.76 52.80 -6.36
CA ASP A 168 11.31 53.74 -5.35
C ASP A 168 12.59 53.16 -4.70
N GLU A 169 13.29 52.31 -5.45
CA GLU A 169 14.59 51.78 -5.07
C GLU A 169 15.38 51.35 -6.31
N GLN A 170 16.69 51.23 -6.14
CA GLN A 170 17.60 50.70 -7.16
C GLN A 170 18.50 49.63 -6.54
N PRO A 171 17.99 48.41 -6.30
CA PRO A 171 18.76 47.33 -5.72
C PRO A 171 19.82 46.81 -6.69
N ILE A 172 20.94 46.33 -6.14
CA ILE A 172 22.00 45.70 -6.93
C ILE A 172 21.48 44.38 -7.50
N ALA A 173 21.78 44.11 -8.77
CA ALA A 173 21.45 42.84 -9.41
C ALA A 173 22.12 41.69 -8.66
N ARG A 174 21.35 40.66 -8.32
CA ARG A 174 21.90 39.48 -7.63
C ARG A 174 22.75 38.67 -8.62
N PRO A 175 23.97 38.23 -8.26
CA PRO A 175 24.73 37.30 -9.09
C PRO A 175 23.91 36.01 -9.37
N ARG A 176 24.10 35.38 -10.52
CA ARG A 176 23.52 34.06 -10.85
C ARG A 176 24.62 33.01 -10.88
N LEU A 177 24.26 31.73 -10.91
CA LEU A 177 25.19 30.67 -11.26
C LEU A 177 25.90 31.02 -12.59
N PRO A 178 27.18 30.64 -12.76
CA PRO A 178 27.84 30.79 -14.05
C PRO A 178 27.08 30.02 -15.14
N VAL A 179 27.27 30.38 -16.41
CA VAL A 179 26.62 29.70 -17.55
C VAL A 179 26.87 28.19 -17.50
N ASP A 180 28.12 27.79 -17.27
CA ASP A 180 28.53 26.39 -17.16
C ASP A 180 27.99 25.66 -15.93
N GLY A 181 27.26 26.36 -15.04
CA GLY A 181 26.49 25.77 -13.95
C GLY A 181 25.01 25.56 -14.26
N VAL A 182 24.58 25.89 -15.49
CA VAL A 182 23.18 25.82 -15.94
C VAL A 182 23.05 25.19 -17.33
N LEU A 183 23.99 25.48 -18.23
CA LEU A 183 24.06 24.93 -19.59
C LEU A 183 25.06 23.77 -19.62
N PHE A 184 24.61 22.60 -20.09
CA PHE A 184 25.43 21.41 -20.23
C PHE A 184 25.23 20.81 -21.61
N ASP A 185 26.33 20.49 -22.30
CA ASP A 185 26.29 19.86 -23.61
C ASP A 185 26.09 18.35 -23.46
N ASP A 186 25.07 17.82 -24.13
CA ASP A 186 24.68 16.41 -24.24
C ASP A 186 24.30 15.69 -22.94
N ARG A 187 25.01 15.91 -21.84
CA ARG A 187 24.88 15.16 -20.59
C ARG A 187 24.89 16.08 -19.38
N TYR A 188 24.07 15.71 -18.40
CA TYR A 188 24.12 16.34 -17.09
C TYR A 188 25.44 15.96 -16.38
N PRO A 189 26.09 16.90 -15.68
CA PRO A 189 27.35 16.63 -14.98
C PRO A 189 27.13 15.64 -13.83
N ASP A 190 28.16 14.86 -13.54
CA ASP A 190 28.18 14.03 -12.34
C ASP A 190 28.24 14.89 -11.05
N ASP A 191 28.10 14.20 -9.93
CA ASP A 191 28.09 14.80 -8.59
C ASP A 191 29.36 15.62 -8.29
N ASP A 192 30.54 15.17 -8.73
CA ASP A 192 31.81 15.83 -8.43
C ASP A 192 31.97 17.12 -9.23
N ALA A 193 31.64 17.07 -10.52
CA ALA A 193 31.60 18.24 -11.38
C ALA A 193 30.56 19.27 -10.87
N MET A 194 29.38 18.82 -10.47
CA MET A 194 28.35 19.68 -9.90
C MET A 194 28.78 20.31 -8.57
N ARG A 195 29.44 19.55 -7.69
CA ARG A 195 30.01 20.07 -6.43
C ARG A 195 31.08 21.13 -6.69
N ALA A 196 31.93 20.93 -7.70
CA ALA A 196 32.94 21.91 -8.08
C ALA A 196 32.32 23.22 -8.57
N ILE A 197 31.28 23.16 -9.41
CA ILE A 197 30.51 24.32 -9.87
C ILE A 197 29.91 25.08 -8.67
N ILE A 198 29.26 24.36 -7.75
CA ILE A 198 28.66 24.96 -6.54
C ILE A 198 29.74 25.66 -5.70
N ALA A 199 30.88 25.00 -5.47
CA ALA A 199 31.98 25.55 -4.70
C ALA A 199 32.58 26.81 -5.34
N ALA A 200 32.75 26.83 -6.66
CA ALA A 200 33.25 27.99 -7.40
C ALA A 200 32.29 29.18 -7.29
N TYR A 201 30.98 28.94 -7.43
CA TYR A 201 29.98 29.98 -7.25
C TYR A 201 29.93 30.52 -5.82
N ASP A 202 29.98 29.64 -4.81
CA ASP A 202 30.04 30.06 -3.41
C ASP A 202 31.31 30.87 -3.11
N ALA A 203 32.46 30.51 -3.70
CA ALA A 203 33.70 31.26 -3.57
C ALA A 203 33.62 32.65 -4.22
N SER A 204 32.97 32.78 -5.38
CA SER A 204 32.76 34.07 -6.07
C SER A 204 31.93 35.07 -5.23
N ARG A 205 31.22 34.58 -4.22
CA ARG A 205 30.36 35.37 -3.33
C ARG A 205 31.02 35.77 -2.00
N ARG A 206 32.27 35.39 -1.74
CA ARG A 206 33.01 35.69 -0.48
C ARG A 206 33.71 37.07 -0.43
N LEU A 207 33.21 38.10 -1.11
CA LEU A 207 33.79 39.47 -1.08
C LEU A 207 32.74 40.55 -0.67
N PRO A 208 33.19 41.71 -0.14
CA PRO A 208 32.72 42.29 1.13
C PRO A 208 31.37 43.02 1.00
N CYS A 209 30.27 42.30 1.22
CA CYS A 209 28.97 42.91 1.47
C CYS A 209 28.32 42.29 2.70
N ASP A 210 29.02 42.32 3.82
CA ASP A 210 28.42 42.06 5.14
C ASP A 210 28.93 43.05 6.19
N SER A 211 28.92 44.34 5.88
CA SER A 211 29.17 45.41 6.85
C SER A 211 27.91 45.90 7.56
N ARG A 212 26.76 45.19 7.43
CA ARG A 212 25.49 45.58 8.07
C ARG A 212 24.96 44.58 9.10
N ARG A 213 25.62 43.46 9.37
CA ARG A 213 25.29 42.59 10.51
C ARG A 213 26.58 42.14 11.19
N GLY A 214 26.59 42.22 12.51
CA GLY A 214 27.76 41.94 13.35
C GLY A 214 28.35 40.56 13.11
N ALA A 215 29.67 40.46 13.37
CA ALA A 215 30.54 39.32 13.13
C ALA A 215 29.89 37.95 13.39
N GLY A 216 29.54 37.25 12.32
CA GLY A 216 29.20 35.83 12.26
C GLY A 216 29.88 35.19 11.05
N ALA A 217 30.22 33.89 11.16
CA ALA A 217 31.04 33.14 10.21
C ALA A 217 30.64 33.29 8.72
N PRO A 218 31.60 33.15 7.77
CA PRO A 218 31.39 33.41 6.34
C PRO A 218 30.25 32.54 5.79
N THR A 219 29.18 33.18 5.35
CA THR A 219 27.93 32.51 5.02
C THR A 219 27.92 32.05 3.55
N VAL A 220 27.75 30.74 3.34
CA VAL A 220 27.77 30.06 2.03
C VAL A 220 26.36 30.09 1.41
N VAL A 221 26.19 30.62 0.20
CA VAL A 221 24.85 31.07 -0.27
C VAL A 221 24.01 29.95 -0.88
N VAL A 222 24.60 29.01 -1.63
CA VAL A 222 23.86 27.84 -2.15
C VAL A 222 23.42 26.95 -0.98
N ARG A 223 24.35 26.69 -0.05
CA ARG A 223 24.04 25.96 1.19
C ARG A 223 22.93 26.64 1.97
N ARG A 224 22.96 27.96 2.18
CA ARG A 224 21.94 28.64 2.98
C ARG A 224 20.56 28.68 2.32
N HIS A 225 20.45 29.08 1.04
CA HIS A 225 19.13 29.21 0.40
C HIS A 225 18.52 27.83 0.09
N GLY A 226 19.32 26.84 -0.33
CA GLY A 226 18.84 25.48 -0.52
C GLY A 226 18.41 24.82 0.80
N LEU A 227 19.22 24.94 1.86
CA LEU A 227 18.90 24.36 3.18
C LEU A 227 17.89 25.17 4.00
N GLU A 228 17.62 26.45 3.73
CA GLU A 228 16.55 27.18 4.45
C GLU A 228 15.19 27.02 3.76
N VAL A 229 15.16 26.92 2.42
CA VAL A 229 13.93 26.88 1.60
C VAL A 229 13.46 25.46 1.29
N LEU A 230 14.40 24.51 1.13
CA LEU A 230 14.11 23.12 0.75
C LEU A 230 14.33 22.12 1.91
N ASP A 231 14.74 22.57 3.10
CA ASP A 231 14.81 21.70 4.28
C ASP A 231 13.40 21.50 4.88
N PRO A 232 12.88 20.26 4.90
CA PRO A 232 11.55 19.97 5.44
C PRO A 232 11.42 20.25 6.95
N ARG A 233 12.53 20.48 7.67
CA ARG A 233 12.53 20.85 9.09
C ARG A 233 12.29 22.34 9.33
N THR A 234 12.56 23.19 8.33
CA THR A 234 12.36 24.65 8.41
C THR A 234 11.12 25.12 7.67
N HIS A 235 10.60 24.34 6.72
CA HIS A 235 9.35 24.59 6.00
C HIS A 235 8.48 23.34 5.93
N ARG A 236 7.22 23.43 6.39
CA ARG A 236 6.20 22.41 6.12
C ARG A 236 5.78 22.52 4.65
N PRO A 237 5.75 21.44 3.86
CA PRO A 237 5.05 21.47 2.58
C PRO A 237 3.57 21.76 2.85
N ARG A 238 3.00 22.75 2.14
CA ARG A 238 1.60 23.15 2.26
C ARG A 238 0.92 22.97 0.91
N ASN A 239 -0.24 22.32 0.95
CA ASN A 239 -1.01 21.82 -0.19
C ASN A 239 -1.33 22.91 -1.20
N VAL A 240 -1.26 22.57 -2.49
CA VAL A 240 -1.66 23.44 -3.62
C VAL A 240 -2.86 22.89 -4.40
N LEU A 241 -3.49 21.80 -3.95
CA LEU A 241 -4.60 21.11 -4.63
C LEU A 241 -5.64 20.58 -3.58
N PRO A 242 -6.90 20.30 -3.99
CA PRO A 242 -8.14 20.99 -3.61
C PRO A 242 -8.69 20.64 -2.22
N HIS A 243 -9.44 21.58 -1.62
CA HIS A 243 -10.19 21.41 -0.38
C HIS A 243 -11.56 20.79 -0.64
N GLU A 244 -11.83 19.63 -0.05
CA GLU A 244 -13.20 19.18 0.24
C GLU A 244 -13.50 19.34 1.74
N GLY A 245 -14.52 20.16 2.04
CA GLY A 245 -15.42 20.06 3.21
C GLY A 245 -14.85 20.09 4.65
N ARG A 246 -14.97 21.22 5.36
CA ARG A 246 -14.83 21.30 6.84
C ARG A 246 -16.06 20.79 7.58
N ARG A 247 -15.93 20.01 8.68
CA ARG A 247 -16.52 20.22 10.06
C ARG A 247 -15.81 19.32 11.15
N PRO A 248 -16.17 19.31 12.47
CA PRO A 248 -15.29 19.75 13.57
C PRO A 248 -14.81 18.62 14.52
N ARG A 249 -13.66 18.83 15.18
CA ARG A 249 -13.03 17.89 16.13
C ARG A 249 -13.74 17.83 17.49
N LEU A 250 -13.98 16.63 17.99
CA LEU A 250 -14.23 16.32 19.41
C LEU A 250 -13.04 15.55 19.99
N SER A 251 -12.50 16.04 21.11
CA SER A 251 -11.37 15.46 21.82
C SER A 251 -11.82 14.44 22.86
N VAL A 252 -11.17 13.28 22.94
CA VAL A 252 -11.30 12.37 24.09
C VAL A 252 -9.91 12.00 24.62
N ALA A 253 -9.79 12.10 25.95
CA ALA A 253 -8.58 11.93 26.74
C ALA A 253 -8.20 10.46 26.93
N ARG A 254 -6.89 10.16 26.86
CA ARG A 254 -6.30 8.87 27.24
C ARG A 254 -6.22 8.74 28.76
N ARG A 255 -6.54 7.55 29.29
CA ARG A 255 -6.05 7.08 30.60
C ARG A 255 -5.09 5.89 30.40
N ARG A 256 -3.95 5.99 31.09
CA ARG A 256 -2.92 4.97 31.30
C ARG A 256 -3.26 4.17 32.56
N GLU A 257 -2.93 2.88 32.58
CA GLU A 257 -2.59 2.09 33.78
C GLU A 257 -1.68 0.93 33.29
N THR A 258 -0.36 1.00 33.49
CA THR A 258 0.47 0.52 34.61
C THR A 258 0.72 -0.99 34.63
N ARG A 259 1.96 -1.34 34.24
CA ARG A 259 2.65 -2.62 34.43
C ARG A 259 2.91 -2.90 35.92
N MET A 260 2.98 -4.18 36.30
CA MET A 260 4.05 -4.71 37.17
C MET A 260 4.17 -6.25 37.06
N PRO A 261 5.33 -6.82 37.42
CA PRO A 261 5.91 -8.01 36.78
C PRO A 261 5.93 -9.25 37.68
N ALA A 262 6.19 -10.43 37.12
CA ALA A 262 6.70 -11.56 37.87
C ALA A 262 7.68 -12.40 37.04
N ARG A 263 8.68 -12.90 37.74
CA ARG A 263 9.90 -13.54 37.26
C ARG A 263 9.79 -15.08 37.32
N LEU A 264 10.57 -15.70 36.42
CA LEU A 264 11.43 -16.88 36.61
C LEU A 264 10.91 -18.30 36.26
N THR A 265 11.75 -18.95 35.44
CA THR A 265 12.21 -20.38 35.43
C THR A 265 11.52 -21.43 34.54
N LEU A 266 12.16 -21.65 33.38
CA LEU A 266 12.57 -22.90 32.73
C LEU A 266 11.95 -24.24 33.20
N SER A 267 11.24 -24.94 32.30
CA SER A 267 11.29 -26.41 32.17
C SER A 267 10.72 -26.85 30.82
N LEU A 268 11.50 -27.68 30.11
CA LEU A 268 11.21 -28.32 28.84
C LEU A 268 10.17 -29.44 29.05
N VAL A 269 9.00 -29.33 28.43
CA VAL A 269 8.02 -30.42 28.31
C VAL A 269 7.51 -30.42 26.87
N LEU A 270 7.74 -31.52 26.14
CA LEU A 270 7.00 -31.83 24.92
C LEU A 270 5.54 -32.05 25.31
N LEU A 271 4.68 -31.06 25.06
CA LEU A 271 3.23 -31.23 25.02
C LEU A 271 2.79 -31.14 23.57
N LEU A 272 2.10 -32.17 23.11
CA LEU A 272 1.17 -32.08 21.98
C LEU A 272 0.21 -30.94 22.31
N GLY A 273 0.45 -29.79 21.69
CA GLY A 273 -0.31 -28.58 21.93
C GLY A 273 -1.72 -28.73 21.41
N ALA A 274 -2.71 -28.54 22.28
CA ALA A 274 -4.02 -28.03 21.86
C ALA A 274 -3.79 -26.78 20.98
N PRO A 275 -4.64 -26.51 19.97
CA PRO A 275 -4.45 -25.37 19.10
C PRO A 275 -4.45 -24.10 19.97
N ALA A 276 -3.34 -23.38 19.97
CA ALA A 276 -3.33 -22.03 20.52
C ALA A 276 -4.42 -21.26 19.77
N VAL A 277 -5.34 -20.62 20.50
CA VAL A 277 -6.18 -19.58 19.90
C VAL A 277 -5.23 -18.60 19.24
N ALA A 278 -5.24 -18.57 17.91
CA ALA A 278 -4.37 -17.69 17.16
C ALA A 278 -4.66 -16.26 17.64
N GLY A 279 -3.63 -15.57 18.13
CA GLY A 279 -3.77 -14.17 18.52
C GLY A 279 -4.23 -13.33 17.33
N ASP A 280 -4.88 -12.21 17.59
CA ASP A 280 -5.23 -11.26 16.54
C ASP A 280 -3.96 -10.82 15.78
N ARG A 281 -3.84 -11.25 14.51
CA ARG A 281 -2.69 -10.97 13.65
C ARG A 281 -2.58 -9.50 13.23
N SER A 282 -3.59 -8.68 13.52
CA SER A 282 -3.52 -7.23 13.36
C SER A 282 -2.70 -6.54 14.45
N GLU A 283 -2.53 -7.20 15.61
CA GLU A 283 -1.74 -6.70 16.74
C GLU A 283 -0.24 -7.04 16.57
N PRO A 284 0.67 -6.24 17.16
CA PRO A 284 2.10 -6.53 17.12
C PRO A 284 2.44 -7.93 17.66
N GLY A 285 3.41 -8.57 17.03
CA GLY A 285 3.89 -9.89 17.43
C GLY A 285 4.74 -9.87 18.72
N PRO A 286 5.35 -11.01 19.10
CA PRO A 286 6.03 -11.15 20.38
C PRO A 286 7.35 -10.38 20.50
N PHE A 287 7.93 -9.90 19.39
CA PHE A 287 9.19 -9.17 19.38
C PHE A 287 8.98 -7.65 19.31
N ASP A 288 9.95 -6.87 19.76
CA ASP A 288 10.02 -5.45 19.38
C ASP A 288 10.63 -5.32 17.96
N ALA A 289 10.43 -4.16 17.31
CA ALA A 289 10.97 -3.92 15.96
C ALA A 289 12.24 -3.04 15.98
N GLY A 290 13.35 -3.60 15.49
CA GLY A 290 14.55 -2.85 15.17
C GLY A 290 14.50 -2.32 13.74
N GLN A 291 15.18 -1.20 13.48
CA GLN A 291 15.39 -0.71 12.11
C GLN A 291 16.81 -0.21 11.89
N GLN A 292 17.36 -0.37 10.68
CA GLN A 292 18.62 0.26 10.30
C GLN A 292 18.67 0.52 8.80
N THR A 293 19.44 1.54 8.38
CA THR A 293 19.73 1.75 6.96
C THR A 293 20.93 0.89 6.57
N VAL A 294 20.79 0.11 5.50
CA VAL A 294 21.83 -0.75 4.95
C VAL A 294 22.13 -0.37 3.51
N THR A 295 23.29 -0.79 3.03
CA THR A 295 23.70 -0.62 1.63
C THR A 295 23.58 -1.96 0.92
N VAL A 296 22.88 -1.99 -0.20
CA VAL A 296 22.79 -3.14 -1.10
C VAL A 296 23.67 -2.86 -2.33
N THR A 297 24.46 -3.85 -2.73
CA THR A 297 25.39 -3.74 -3.86
C THR A 297 24.86 -4.54 -5.04
N ARG A 298 24.79 -3.89 -6.20
CA ARG A 298 24.43 -4.51 -7.49
C ARG A 298 25.63 -5.24 -8.09
N PRO A 299 25.42 -6.14 -9.08
CA PRO A 299 26.51 -6.85 -9.77
C PRO A 299 27.54 -5.93 -10.44
N ASP A 300 27.11 -4.76 -10.91
CA ASP A 300 27.99 -3.73 -11.50
C ASP A 300 28.78 -2.91 -10.46
N ARG A 301 28.66 -3.26 -9.17
CA ARG A 301 29.23 -2.60 -8.00
C ARG A 301 28.62 -1.25 -7.65
N SER A 302 27.61 -0.78 -8.39
CA SER A 302 26.79 0.34 -7.92
C SER A 302 26.00 -0.08 -6.68
N THR A 303 25.56 0.90 -5.90
CA THR A 303 24.83 0.62 -4.66
C THR A 303 23.54 1.40 -4.57
N PHE A 304 22.65 0.96 -3.69
CA PHE A 304 21.51 1.73 -3.23
C PHE A 304 21.32 1.53 -1.72
N ALA A 305 20.71 2.53 -1.08
CA ALA A 305 20.31 2.42 0.32
C ALA A 305 18.99 1.64 0.42
N ALA A 306 18.85 0.84 1.48
CA ALA A 306 17.62 0.18 1.86
C ALA A 306 17.39 0.35 3.37
N THR A 307 16.13 0.37 3.81
CA THR A 307 15.79 0.30 5.22
C THR A 307 15.49 -1.15 5.58
N LEU A 308 16.23 -1.71 6.53
CA LEU A 308 15.98 -3.03 7.09
C LEU A 308 15.19 -2.89 8.39
N TYR A 309 14.08 -3.61 8.52
CA TYR A 309 13.37 -3.88 9.77
C TYR A 309 13.60 -5.34 10.18
N TYR A 310 13.74 -5.58 11.48
CA TYR A 310 14.10 -6.91 12.01
C TYR A 310 13.61 -7.11 13.45
N PRO A 311 13.43 -8.37 13.91
CA PRO A 311 13.08 -8.68 15.29
C PRO A 311 14.16 -8.19 16.26
N ALA A 312 13.76 -7.45 17.29
CA ALA A 312 14.68 -6.82 18.22
C ALA A 312 14.22 -6.99 19.67
N THR A 313 15.17 -6.86 20.58
CA THR A 313 14.93 -6.92 22.04
C THR A 313 14.33 -5.64 22.61
N ARG A 314 14.32 -4.57 21.80
CA ARG A 314 13.70 -3.26 22.08
C ARG A 314 13.43 -2.52 20.77
N ALA A 315 12.39 -1.70 20.73
CA ALA A 315 12.07 -0.97 19.51
C ALA A 315 13.09 0.17 19.23
N GLY A 316 13.44 0.40 17.97
CA GLY A 316 14.16 1.61 17.55
C GLY A 316 15.27 1.42 16.51
N VAL A 317 15.91 2.54 16.16
CA VAL A 317 17.01 2.57 15.18
C VAL A 317 18.26 1.92 15.78
N ASN A 318 18.88 1.00 15.03
CA ASN A 318 20.04 0.20 15.43
C ASN A 318 19.83 -0.53 16.76
N ALA A 319 18.60 -0.98 17.02
CA ALA A 319 18.29 -1.75 18.21
C ALA A 319 18.98 -3.13 18.18
N PRO A 320 19.34 -3.71 19.33
CA PRO A 320 19.92 -5.05 19.37
C PRO A 320 18.95 -6.09 18.81
N PHE A 321 19.39 -6.83 17.81
CA PHE A 321 18.69 -7.96 17.20
C PHE A 321 18.32 -9.02 18.23
N ASP A 322 17.14 -9.63 18.08
CA ASP A 322 16.67 -10.74 18.91
C ASP A 322 16.70 -12.07 18.13
N PRO A 323 17.69 -12.95 18.41
CA PRO A 323 17.82 -14.23 17.72
C PRO A 323 16.88 -15.33 18.25
N SER A 324 16.09 -15.07 19.30
CA SER A 324 15.47 -16.14 20.10
C SER A 324 14.40 -16.98 19.38
N GLY A 325 13.82 -16.48 18.29
CA GLY A 325 12.87 -17.20 17.44
C GLY A 325 13.35 -17.45 16.01
N GLY A 326 14.63 -17.16 15.70
CA GLY A 326 15.17 -17.33 14.35
C GLY A 326 15.51 -18.80 13.99
N PRO A 327 15.84 -19.10 12.73
CA PRO A 327 15.97 -18.15 11.62
C PRO A 327 14.62 -17.59 11.17
N TYR A 328 14.62 -16.34 10.68
CA TYR A 328 13.41 -15.62 10.27
C TYR A 328 13.37 -15.41 8.74
N PRO A 329 12.22 -15.60 8.07
CA PRO A 329 12.09 -15.36 6.64
C PRO A 329 12.35 -13.90 6.24
N GLY A 330 12.85 -13.72 5.02
CA GLY A 330 13.09 -12.40 4.43
C GLY A 330 11.92 -11.94 3.56
N ILE A 331 11.59 -10.65 3.66
CA ILE A 331 10.60 -9.99 2.82
C ILE A 331 11.25 -8.77 2.18
N VAL A 332 11.07 -8.57 0.88
CA VAL A 332 11.43 -7.32 0.21
C VAL A 332 10.18 -6.50 -0.07
N PHE A 333 10.16 -5.25 0.39
CA PHE A 333 9.00 -4.35 0.33
C PHE A 333 9.27 -3.12 -0.54
N GLY A 334 8.48 -2.92 -1.59
CA GLY A 334 8.57 -1.75 -2.47
C GLY A 334 7.67 -0.60 -2.04
N HIS A 335 8.21 0.62 -2.01
CA HIS A 335 7.43 1.82 -1.75
C HIS A 335 6.62 2.26 -2.99
N GLY A 336 5.51 2.96 -2.76
CA GLY A 336 4.73 3.64 -3.79
C GLY A 336 5.45 4.83 -4.43
N PHE A 337 4.94 5.29 -5.59
CA PHE A 337 5.51 6.43 -6.32
C PHE A 337 5.55 7.68 -5.44
N LEU A 338 6.71 8.36 -5.39
CA LEU A 338 6.96 9.53 -4.54
C LEU A 338 6.61 9.35 -3.04
N THR A 339 6.49 8.09 -2.59
CA THR A 339 6.23 7.77 -1.19
C THR A 339 7.52 7.27 -0.56
N PRO A 340 8.15 8.01 0.37
CA PRO A 340 9.37 7.54 0.99
C PRO A 340 9.09 6.32 1.86
N VAL A 341 10.07 5.41 1.94
CA VAL A 341 10.02 4.17 2.75
C VAL A 341 9.61 4.43 4.20
N THR A 342 9.95 5.60 4.76
CA THR A 342 9.57 5.99 6.13
C THR A 342 8.05 6.08 6.36
N GLN A 343 7.24 6.15 5.30
CA GLN A 343 5.78 6.13 5.41
C GLN A 343 5.18 4.72 5.48
N TYR A 344 5.99 3.67 5.47
CA TYR A 344 5.50 2.31 5.72
C TYR A 344 6.11 1.74 7.02
N HIS A 345 6.65 2.62 7.88
CA HIS A 345 7.32 2.22 9.11
C HIS A 345 6.43 1.32 9.96
N SER A 346 5.15 1.67 10.10
CA SER A 346 4.24 0.93 10.96
C SER A 346 3.97 -0.50 10.45
N THR A 347 3.80 -0.69 9.13
CA THR A 347 3.60 -2.01 8.51
C THR A 347 4.89 -2.83 8.54
N MET A 348 6.03 -2.25 8.21
CA MET A 348 7.31 -2.98 8.22
C MET A 348 7.77 -3.33 9.65
N SER A 349 7.54 -2.44 10.61
CA SER A 349 7.77 -2.74 12.03
C SER A 349 6.84 -3.83 12.52
N HIS A 350 5.56 -3.82 12.12
CA HIS A 350 4.62 -4.89 12.46
C HIS A 350 5.13 -6.27 12.01
N LEU A 351 5.49 -6.40 10.73
CA LEU A 351 6.07 -7.65 10.23
C LEU A 351 7.35 -8.04 11.00
N ALA A 352 8.22 -7.09 11.31
CA ALA A 352 9.39 -7.36 12.16
C ALA A 352 9.02 -7.87 13.56
N THR A 353 7.96 -7.33 14.20
CA THR A 353 7.47 -7.84 15.49
C THR A 353 6.93 -9.27 15.41
N HIS A 354 6.50 -9.69 14.22
CA HIS A 354 6.04 -11.04 13.91
C HIS A 354 7.17 -11.99 13.51
N GLY A 355 8.45 -11.58 13.55
CA GLY A 355 9.55 -12.48 13.22
C GLY A 355 9.87 -12.53 11.72
N TYR A 356 9.94 -11.37 11.06
CA TYR A 356 10.41 -11.24 9.68
C TYR A 356 11.56 -10.25 9.56
N PHE A 357 12.50 -10.52 8.66
CA PHE A 357 13.37 -9.46 8.13
C PHE A 357 12.64 -8.77 6.99
N VAL A 358 12.44 -7.46 7.06
CA VAL A 358 11.83 -6.68 5.96
C VAL A 358 12.83 -5.68 5.42
N LEU A 359 13.25 -5.86 4.17
CA LEU A 359 14.17 -4.98 3.47
C LEU A 359 13.40 -4.11 2.48
N ALA A 360 13.45 -2.79 2.64
CA ALA A 360 12.77 -1.85 1.76
C ALA A 360 13.79 -0.97 1.01
N PRO A 361 14.03 -1.25 -0.29
CA PRO A 361 14.87 -0.42 -1.14
C PRO A 361 14.41 1.04 -1.15
N GLN A 362 15.35 1.99 -1.07
CA GLN A 362 15.09 3.44 -1.21
C GLN A 362 15.41 3.95 -2.62
N SER A 363 15.74 3.05 -3.55
CA SER A 363 15.93 3.36 -4.97
C SER A 363 14.59 3.69 -5.65
N ALA A 364 14.61 4.19 -6.88
CA ALA A 364 13.40 4.56 -7.62
C ALA A 364 12.50 5.63 -6.95
N GLY A 365 13.02 6.42 -6.00
CA GLY A 365 12.30 7.54 -5.38
C GLY A 365 12.21 8.82 -6.22
N GLY A 366 12.69 8.80 -7.47
CA GLY A 366 12.64 9.95 -8.39
C GLY A 366 11.27 10.14 -9.06
N ILE A 367 11.10 11.24 -9.78
CA ILE A 367 9.85 11.56 -10.51
C ILE A 367 9.66 10.77 -11.83
N PHE A 368 10.71 10.10 -12.31
CA PHE A 368 10.68 9.22 -13.48
C PHE A 368 11.34 7.86 -13.15
N PRO A 369 10.72 7.04 -12.29
CA PRO A 369 11.28 5.77 -11.89
C PRO A 369 11.26 4.77 -13.04
N SER A 370 12.23 3.87 -13.07
CA SER A 370 12.19 2.68 -13.91
C SER A 370 11.66 1.51 -13.07
N HIS A 371 10.46 1.03 -13.39
CA HIS A 371 9.86 -0.10 -12.67
C HIS A 371 10.68 -1.38 -12.82
N ALA A 372 11.25 -1.62 -14.02
CA ALA A 372 12.15 -2.75 -14.25
C ALA A 372 13.41 -2.68 -13.39
N ALA A 373 14.03 -1.49 -13.26
CA ALA A 373 15.20 -1.32 -12.41
C ALA A 373 14.83 -1.49 -10.92
N PHE A 374 13.64 -1.02 -10.52
CA PHE A 374 13.17 -1.19 -9.16
C PHE A 374 12.90 -2.67 -8.82
N ALA A 375 12.29 -3.41 -9.74
CA ALA A 375 12.12 -4.86 -9.62
C ALA A 375 13.46 -5.62 -9.56
N ALA A 376 14.48 -5.18 -10.28
CA ALA A 376 15.83 -5.75 -10.15
C ALA A 376 16.42 -5.49 -8.76
N ASP A 377 16.18 -4.31 -8.17
CA ASP A 377 16.61 -4.00 -6.81
C ASP A 377 15.93 -4.88 -5.75
N PHE A 378 14.72 -5.38 -6.00
CA PHE A 378 14.11 -6.41 -5.14
C PHE A 378 14.96 -7.69 -5.11
N ARG A 379 15.33 -8.20 -6.29
CA ARG A 379 16.14 -9.42 -6.42
C ARG A 379 17.53 -9.25 -5.82
N HIS A 380 18.10 -8.04 -5.91
CA HIS A 380 19.33 -7.70 -5.20
C HIS A 380 19.16 -7.65 -3.69
N GLY A 381 17.97 -7.31 -3.20
CA GLY A 381 17.58 -7.44 -1.79
C GLY A 381 17.62 -8.89 -1.30
N LEU A 382 17.10 -9.84 -2.08
CA LEU A 382 17.20 -11.28 -1.78
C LEU A 382 18.66 -11.73 -1.68
N THR A 383 19.48 -11.35 -2.66
CA THR A 383 20.93 -11.64 -2.63
C THR A 383 21.64 -10.96 -1.45
N TRP A 384 21.15 -9.81 -0.98
CA TRP A 384 21.67 -9.19 0.23
C TRP A 384 21.38 -10.04 1.47
N PHE A 385 20.18 -10.63 1.58
CA PHE A 385 19.85 -11.56 2.67
C PHE A 385 20.76 -12.79 2.66
N GLU A 386 20.90 -13.45 1.51
CA GLU A 386 21.80 -14.60 1.31
C GLU A 386 23.23 -14.28 1.77
N ALA A 387 23.74 -13.10 1.38
CA ALA A 387 25.09 -12.68 1.76
C ALA A 387 25.21 -12.41 3.28
N ARG A 388 24.22 -11.80 3.91
CA ARG A 388 24.23 -11.49 5.35
C ARG A 388 24.05 -12.71 6.23
N GLN A 389 23.41 -13.76 5.71
CA GLN A 389 23.23 -15.03 6.39
C GLN A 389 24.55 -15.77 6.63
N VAL A 390 25.53 -15.62 5.72
CA VAL A 390 26.80 -16.37 5.77
C VAL A 390 28.02 -15.51 6.15
N ASP A 391 27.87 -14.19 6.17
CA ASP A 391 28.92 -13.24 6.53
C ASP A 391 29.20 -13.28 8.04
N GLY A 392 30.36 -13.81 8.45
CA GLY A 392 30.73 -13.92 9.87
C GLY A 392 30.89 -12.59 10.62
N ALA A 393 30.92 -11.45 9.92
CA ALA A 393 30.87 -10.13 10.53
C ALA A 393 29.44 -9.58 10.68
N SER A 394 28.45 -10.22 10.06
CA SER A 394 27.04 -9.85 10.14
C SER A 394 26.46 -10.20 11.52
N PRO A 395 25.70 -9.29 12.16
CA PRO A 395 24.95 -9.62 13.37
C PRO A 395 23.79 -10.60 13.10
N PHE A 396 23.50 -10.89 11.83
CA PHE A 396 22.42 -11.77 11.38
C PHE A 396 22.93 -13.12 10.84
N VAL A 397 24.22 -13.43 11.05
CA VAL A 397 24.80 -14.69 10.58
C VAL A 397 24.04 -15.89 11.15
N GLY A 398 23.56 -16.78 10.29
CA GLY A 398 22.78 -17.96 10.67
C GLY A 398 21.36 -17.67 11.16
N GLN A 399 20.83 -16.46 10.97
CA GLN A 399 19.55 -16.00 11.54
C GLN A 399 18.50 -15.61 10.49
N ILE A 400 18.86 -15.50 9.23
CA ILE A 400 17.94 -15.25 8.12
C ILE A 400 17.59 -16.60 7.49
N ASP A 401 16.31 -16.91 7.37
CA ASP A 401 15.86 -18.03 6.55
C ASP A 401 15.94 -17.60 5.09
N VAL A 402 16.89 -18.20 4.37
CA VAL A 402 17.18 -17.92 2.95
C VAL A 402 16.57 -18.96 2.03
N GLU A 403 15.87 -19.95 2.58
CA GLU A 403 15.07 -20.91 1.83
C GLU A 403 13.66 -20.36 1.55
N HIS A 404 13.19 -19.41 2.38
CA HIS A 404 11.85 -18.82 2.24
C HIS A 404 11.89 -17.29 2.13
N PHE A 405 11.50 -16.76 0.97
CA PHE A 405 11.35 -15.32 0.74
C PHE A 405 9.96 -14.91 0.24
N GLY A 406 9.48 -13.80 0.80
CA GLY A 406 8.29 -13.10 0.30
C GLY A 406 8.64 -11.79 -0.39
N VAL A 407 7.74 -11.33 -1.26
CA VAL A 407 7.79 -9.95 -1.76
C VAL A 407 6.45 -9.25 -1.58
N SER A 408 6.54 -7.94 -1.33
CA SER A 408 5.40 -7.07 -1.11
C SER A 408 5.70 -5.66 -1.61
N GLY A 409 4.69 -4.81 -1.61
CA GLY A 409 4.87 -3.39 -1.90
C GLY A 409 3.54 -2.70 -2.09
N HIS A 410 3.59 -1.37 -2.04
CA HIS A 410 2.43 -0.53 -2.25
C HIS A 410 2.47 0.15 -3.62
N SER A 411 1.34 0.22 -4.34
CA SER A 411 1.20 1.02 -5.56
C SER A 411 2.25 0.62 -6.62
N MET A 412 3.05 1.57 -7.10
CA MET A 412 4.24 1.32 -7.94
C MET A 412 5.13 0.19 -7.41
N GLY A 413 5.37 0.13 -6.09
CA GLY A 413 6.18 -0.89 -5.45
C GLY A 413 5.51 -2.26 -5.42
N GLY A 414 4.18 -2.31 -5.37
CA GLY A 414 3.41 -3.55 -5.53
C GLY A 414 3.47 -4.08 -6.97
N GLY A 415 3.38 -3.19 -7.96
CA GLY A 415 3.62 -3.56 -9.37
C GLY A 415 5.05 -4.05 -9.60
N ALA A 416 6.05 -3.37 -9.04
CA ALA A 416 7.44 -3.78 -9.11
C ALA A 416 7.72 -5.11 -8.39
N SER A 417 7.01 -5.43 -7.31
CA SER A 417 7.14 -6.73 -6.63
C SER A 417 6.64 -7.88 -7.51
N LEU A 418 5.58 -7.66 -8.30
CA LEU A 418 5.10 -8.62 -9.31
C LEU A 418 6.13 -8.83 -10.42
N LEU A 419 6.69 -7.75 -10.96
CA LEU A 419 7.80 -7.83 -11.93
C LEU A 419 9.02 -8.57 -11.33
N ALA A 420 9.31 -8.37 -10.05
CA ALA A 420 10.41 -9.04 -9.37
C ALA A 420 10.16 -10.54 -9.25
N ALA A 421 8.94 -10.95 -8.89
CA ALA A 421 8.52 -12.34 -8.74
C ALA A 421 8.48 -13.10 -10.07
N ALA A 422 8.15 -12.44 -11.18
CA ALA A 422 8.08 -13.08 -12.49
C ALA A 422 9.43 -13.70 -12.89
N GLY A 423 9.48 -15.02 -12.91
CA GLY A 423 10.67 -15.82 -13.24
C GLY A 423 11.76 -15.83 -12.16
N GLU A 424 11.45 -15.50 -10.91
CA GLU A 424 12.38 -15.57 -9.78
C GLU A 424 12.04 -16.76 -8.87
N PRO A 425 12.80 -17.87 -8.92
CA PRO A 425 12.47 -19.10 -8.21
C PRO A 425 12.70 -19.04 -6.69
N ARG A 426 13.34 -17.98 -6.18
CA ARG A 426 13.60 -17.80 -4.75
C ARG A 426 12.43 -17.20 -3.98
N ILE A 427 11.38 -16.73 -4.65
CA ILE A 427 10.23 -16.08 -4.03
C ILE A 427 9.12 -17.12 -3.90
N ASP A 428 8.65 -17.36 -2.67
CA ASP A 428 7.64 -18.38 -2.34
C ASP A 428 6.23 -17.81 -2.26
N VAL A 429 6.08 -16.49 -2.09
CA VAL A 429 4.76 -15.85 -1.98
C VAL A 429 4.83 -14.37 -2.34
N VAL A 430 3.77 -13.87 -2.97
CA VAL A 430 3.57 -12.44 -3.22
C VAL A 430 2.32 -11.94 -2.51
N ALA A 431 2.46 -10.93 -1.67
CA ALA A 431 1.32 -10.23 -1.07
C ALA A 431 1.52 -8.72 -1.19
N ASN A 432 0.73 -8.04 -2.02
CA ASN A 432 0.93 -6.62 -2.33
C ASN A 432 -0.28 -5.76 -1.96
N LEU A 433 -0.05 -4.44 -1.91
CA LEU A 433 -1.00 -3.43 -1.46
C LEU A 433 -1.30 -2.48 -2.63
N ALA A 434 -2.54 -2.46 -3.11
CA ALA A 434 -2.99 -1.60 -4.20
C ALA A 434 -2.02 -1.57 -5.40
N ALA A 435 -1.49 -2.73 -5.81
CA ALA A 435 -0.46 -2.82 -6.83
C ALA A 435 -0.84 -2.07 -8.11
N ALA A 436 0.04 -1.19 -8.58
CA ALA A 436 -0.17 -0.43 -9.79
C ALA A 436 0.22 -1.25 -11.02
N GLU A 437 -0.49 -1.05 -12.13
CA GLU A 437 0.04 -1.41 -13.43
C GLU A 437 1.32 -0.61 -13.72
N THR A 438 2.30 -1.26 -14.33
CA THR A 438 3.64 -0.69 -14.50
C THR A 438 4.10 -0.74 -15.95
N ASN A 439 5.32 -0.27 -16.19
CA ASN A 439 6.02 -0.43 -17.46
C ASN A 439 7.45 -0.92 -17.16
N PRO A 440 7.83 -2.17 -17.49
CA PRO A 440 7.04 -3.22 -18.17
C PRO A 440 5.76 -3.64 -17.42
N SER A 441 4.83 -4.31 -18.10
CA SER A 441 3.49 -4.56 -17.56
C SER A 441 3.48 -5.50 -16.34
N ALA A 442 2.84 -5.09 -15.25
CA ALA A 442 2.67 -5.93 -14.06
C ALA A 442 1.57 -6.97 -14.28
N ILE A 443 0.46 -6.57 -14.91
CA ILE A 443 -0.60 -7.49 -15.38
C ILE A 443 0.01 -8.58 -16.28
N GLY A 444 0.84 -8.19 -17.24
CA GLY A 444 1.51 -9.14 -18.13
C GLY A 444 2.51 -10.06 -17.41
N ALA A 445 3.09 -9.62 -16.30
CA ALA A 445 4.03 -10.43 -15.52
C ALA A 445 3.34 -11.52 -14.68
N MET A 446 2.05 -11.36 -14.36
CA MET A 446 1.27 -12.33 -13.59
C MET A 446 1.26 -13.73 -14.20
N THR A 447 1.27 -13.83 -15.54
CA THR A 447 1.26 -15.10 -16.29
C THR A 447 2.59 -15.87 -16.19
N SER A 448 3.54 -15.43 -15.38
CA SER A 448 4.83 -16.08 -15.13
C SER A 448 5.13 -16.26 -13.65
N ILE A 449 4.18 -15.90 -12.77
CA ILE A 449 4.26 -16.09 -11.33
C ILE A 449 3.52 -17.39 -10.99
N VAL A 450 4.25 -18.38 -10.51
CA VAL A 450 3.76 -19.75 -10.23
C VAL A 450 3.70 -20.06 -8.73
N VAL A 451 3.74 -19.01 -7.90
CA VAL A 451 3.65 -19.09 -6.44
C VAL A 451 2.37 -18.40 -5.96
N PRO A 452 1.88 -18.67 -4.73
CA PRO A 452 0.70 -18.03 -4.20
C PRO A 452 0.74 -16.50 -4.29
N VAL A 453 -0.34 -15.90 -4.78
CA VAL A 453 -0.49 -14.44 -4.87
C VAL A 453 -1.72 -13.94 -4.10
N ARG A 454 -1.51 -13.00 -3.19
CA ARG A 454 -2.58 -12.22 -2.52
C ARG A 454 -2.51 -10.75 -2.94
N LEU A 455 -3.45 -10.32 -3.77
CA LEU A 455 -3.64 -8.92 -4.14
C LEU A 455 -4.54 -8.26 -3.10
N ILE A 456 -4.01 -7.34 -2.29
CA ILE A 456 -4.79 -6.59 -1.31
C ILE A 456 -5.14 -5.24 -1.93
N ALA A 457 -6.40 -5.01 -2.22
CA ALA A 457 -6.91 -3.79 -2.82
C ALA A 457 -7.81 -3.01 -1.85
N ALA A 458 -8.20 -1.81 -2.25
CA ALA A 458 -9.09 -0.93 -1.51
C ALA A 458 -10.29 -0.58 -2.39
N GLU A 459 -11.51 -0.63 -1.82
CA GLU A 459 -12.77 -0.41 -2.57
C GLU A 459 -12.85 1.00 -3.18
N GLU A 460 -12.43 2.02 -2.45
CA GLU A 460 -12.47 3.43 -2.85
C GLU A 460 -11.09 3.91 -3.33
N ASP A 461 -10.29 3.02 -3.92
CA ASP A 461 -9.00 3.36 -4.52
C ASP A 461 -9.18 4.20 -5.80
N GLY A 462 -8.85 5.49 -5.70
CA GLY A 462 -8.94 6.44 -6.81
C GLY A 462 -7.66 6.57 -7.65
N ILE A 463 -6.58 5.89 -7.26
CA ILE A 463 -5.24 6.06 -7.85
C ILE A 463 -4.85 4.84 -8.69
N THR A 464 -5.04 3.64 -8.16
CA THR A 464 -4.91 2.36 -8.85
C THR A 464 -6.22 1.57 -8.78
N PRO A 465 -7.31 2.05 -9.42
CA PRO A 465 -8.62 1.40 -9.33
C PRO A 465 -8.57 -0.09 -9.69
N ILE A 466 -9.35 -0.90 -8.96
CA ILE A 466 -9.38 -2.36 -9.08
C ILE A 466 -9.61 -2.80 -10.52
N GLY A 467 -10.61 -2.21 -11.19
CA GLY A 467 -11.00 -2.58 -12.55
C GLY A 467 -9.93 -2.34 -13.63
N SER A 468 -8.89 -1.55 -13.34
CA SER A 468 -7.78 -1.29 -14.28
C SER A 468 -6.43 -1.81 -13.79
N ASN A 469 -6.34 -2.35 -12.57
CA ASN A 469 -5.08 -2.79 -11.96
C ASN A 469 -5.22 -4.20 -11.37
N GLN A 470 -5.67 -4.33 -10.12
CA GLN A 470 -5.62 -5.60 -9.39
C GLN A 470 -6.63 -6.63 -9.92
N GLY A 471 -7.77 -6.19 -10.49
CA GLY A 471 -8.71 -7.09 -11.17
C GLY A 471 -8.07 -7.80 -12.37
N PRO A 472 -7.56 -7.06 -13.38
CA PRO A 472 -6.82 -7.66 -14.48
C PRO A 472 -5.58 -8.47 -14.05
N MET A 473 -4.89 -8.07 -12.96
CA MET A 473 -3.80 -8.88 -12.39
C MET A 473 -4.30 -10.21 -11.85
N TYR A 474 -5.41 -10.21 -11.11
CA TYR A 474 -6.06 -11.42 -10.60
C TYR A 474 -6.43 -12.36 -11.75
N ASP A 475 -7.10 -11.83 -12.78
CA ASP A 475 -7.54 -12.62 -13.94
C ASP A 475 -6.36 -13.27 -14.69
N ALA A 476 -5.23 -12.58 -14.77
CA ALA A 476 -4.01 -13.06 -15.44
C ALA A 476 -3.16 -14.03 -14.59
N ALA A 477 -3.39 -14.11 -13.28
CA ALA A 477 -2.60 -14.94 -12.37
C ALA A 477 -2.89 -16.44 -12.52
N HIS A 478 -1.87 -17.27 -12.28
CA HIS A 478 -2.07 -18.70 -12.03
C HIS A 478 -2.74 -18.90 -10.66
N ALA A 479 -3.48 -19.99 -10.48
CA ALA A 479 -3.86 -20.42 -9.15
C ALA A 479 -2.62 -21.02 -8.44
N PRO A 480 -2.45 -20.83 -7.11
CA PRO A 480 -3.40 -20.20 -6.20
C PRO A 480 -3.31 -18.67 -6.14
N ARG A 481 -4.47 -18.00 -6.17
CA ARG A 481 -4.59 -16.53 -6.21
C ARG A 481 -5.76 -16.00 -5.39
N GLN A 482 -5.59 -14.79 -4.86
CA GLN A 482 -6.61 -14.07 -4.11
C GLN A 482 -6.64 -12.58 -4.48
N LEU A 483 -7.84 -12.02 -4.50
CA LEU A 483 -8.11 -10.59 -4.50
C LEU A 483 -8.91 -10.24 -3.25
N SER A 484 -8.25 -9.65 -2.25
CA SER A 484 -8.86 -9.19 -1.01
C SER A 484 -9.09 -7.68 -1.07
N VAL A 485 -10.35 -7.26 -1.13
CA VAL A 485 -10.78 -5.86 -1.22
C VAL A 485 -11.19 -5.34 0.15
N ILE A 486 -10.45 -4.37 0.68
CA ILE A 486 -10.80 -3.68 1.94
C ILE A 486 -11.95 -2.72 1.67
N LEU A 487 -13.11 -2.99 2.27
CA LEU A 487 -14.33 -2.22 2.09
C LEU A 487 -14.20 -0.82 2.72
N GLY A 488 -14.58 0.21 1.98
CA GLY A 488 -14.38 1.63 2.33
C GLY A 488 -12.91 2.07 2.44
N GLY A 489 -11.95 1.21 2.09
CA GLY A 489 -10.53 1.56 2.09
C GLY A 489 -10.15 2.45 0.90
N SER A 490 -9.01 3.15 0.98
CA SER A 490 -8.45 3.94 -0.13
C SER A 490 -6.98 3.67 -0.38
N HIS A 491 -6.44 4.10 -1.53
CA HIS A 491 -5.04 3.88 -1.91
C HIS A 491 -4.06 4.36 -0.84
N CYS A 492 -4.20 5.60 -0.42
CA CYS A 492 -3.25 6.25 0.47
C CYS A 492 -3.28 5.76 1.91
N ASN A 493 -4.32 5.04 2.30
CA ASN A 493 -4.46 4.51 3.64
C ASN A 493 -3.64 3.22 3.86
N PHE A 494 -2.99 2.68 2.82
CA PHE A 494 -1.95 1.67 2.94
C PHE A 494 -0.60 2.21 3.47
N ALA A 495 -0.44 3.54 3.55
CA ALA A 495 0.71 4.22 4.14
C ALA A 495 0.38 4.91 5.47
N ASP A 496 1.39 5.14 6.30
CA ASP A 496 1.31 5.73 7.66
C ASP A 496 0.79 7.16 7.66
N SER A 497 0.94 7.86 6.54
CA SER A 497 0.58 9.26 6.37
C SER A 497 0.21 9.56 4.93
N ASP A 498 -0.41 10.70 4.71
CA ASP A 498 -0.73 11.15 3.36
C ASP A 498 0.56 11.43 2.56
N THR A 499 0.53 11.05 1.30
CA THR A 499 1.48 11.41 0.26
C THR A 499 0.91 12.52 -0.61
N LEU A 500 1.69 13.01 -1.59
CA LEU A 500 1.20 14.01 -2.53
C LEU A 500 0.13 13.39 -3.44
N LEU A 501 -1.07 14.00 -3.53
CA LEU A 501 -2.23 13.51 -4.29
C LEU A 501 -2.95 12.29 -3.67
N CYS A 502 -3.19 12.30 -2.35
CA CYS A 502 -3.94 11.22 -1.71
C CYS A 502 -5.44 11.24 -1.99
N ASP A 503 -5.97 10.04 -2.23
CA ASP A 503 -7.38 9.74 -2.07
C ASP A 503 -7.74 9.53 -0.59
N ASN A 504 -9.03 9.45 -0.31
CA ASN A 504 -9.56 9.13 1.02
C ASN A 504 -10.62 8.04 0.88
N GLY A 505 -10.71 7.19 1.90
CA GLY A 505 -11.72 6.15 2.00
C GLY A 505 -12.72 6.46 3.10
N SER A 506 -13.87 5.79 3.06
CA SER A 506 -14.88 5.80 4.11
C SER A 506 -14.40 5.26 5.47
N ILE A 507 -13.36 4.40 5.50
CA ILE A 507 -12.74 3.93 6.75
C ILE A 507 -11.49 4.73 7.12
N THR A 508 -11.18 4.77 8.41
CA THR A 508 -9.97 5.46 8.88
C THR A 508 -8.71 4.72 8.44
N ARG A 509 -7.62 5.45 8.18
CA ARG A 509 -6.28 4.91 7.96
C ARG A 509 -5.86 3.88 9.01
N ALA A 510 -6.14 4.15 10.29
CA ALA A 510 -5.76 3.24 11.37
C ALA A 510 -6.47 1.87 11.24
N ALA A 511 -7.76 1.88 10.87
CA ALA A 511 -8.52 0.67 10.60
C ALA A 511 -7.97 -0.06 9.36
N GLN A 512 -7.74 0.65 8.26
CA GLN A 512 -7.18 0.04 7.05
C GLN A 512 -5.78 -0.54 7.27
N LEU A 513 -4.91 0.15 8.03
CA LEU A 513 -3.58 -0.37 8.36
C LEU A 513 -3.65 -1.60 9.27
N ALA A 514 -4.63 -1.69 10.18
CA ALA A 514 -4.84 -2.88 11.00
C ALA A 514 -5.25 -4.08 10.13
N ILE A 515 -6.21 -3.88 9.22
CA ILE A 515 -6.64 -4.89 8.23
C ILE A 515 -5.47 -5.29 7.33
N THR A 516 -4.74 -4.31 6.78
CA THR A 516 -3.57 -4.53 5.92
C THR A 516 -2.53 -5.43 6.59
N ARG A 517 -2.19 -5.12 7.84
CA ARG A 517 -1.21 -5.90 8.62
C ARG A 517 -1.71 -7.31 8.91
N ARG A 518 -2.99 -7.46 9.26
CA ARG A 518 -3.62 -8.77 9.44
C ARG A 518 -3.50 -9.63 8.19
N LEU A 519 -3.92 -9.10 7.03
CA LEU A 519 -3.91 -9.83 5.75
C LEU A 519 -2.49 -10.20 5.29
N LEU A 520 -1.51 -9.31 5.48
CA LEU A 520 -0.10 -9.60 5.19
C LEU A 520 0.45 -10.68 6.13
N THR A 521 0.23 -10.53 7.45
CA THR A 521 0.74 -11.48 8.46
C THR A 521 0.14 -12.86 8.26
N GLU A 522 -1.18 -12.99 8.03
CA GLU A 522 -1.83 -14.27 7.73
C GLU A 522 -1.20 -14.98 6.52
N CYS A 523 -1.00 -14.24 5.42
CA CYS A 523 -0.42 -14.77 4.20
C CYS A 523 1.04 -15.22 4.40
N PHE A 524 1.86 -14.38 5.03
CA PHE A 524 3.27 -14.71 5.25
C PHE A 524 3.47 -15.76 6.34
N ASP A 525 2.62 -15.82 7.37
CA ASP A 525 2.70 -16.87 8.40
C ASP A 525 2.43 -18.23 7.76
N LEU A 526 1.40 -18.29 6.90
CA LEU A 526 1.03 -19.52 6.22
C LEU A 526 2.12 -20.00 5.25
N HIS A 527 2.63 -19.13 4.39
CA HIS A 527 3.51 -19.54 3.28
C HIS A 527 5.01 -19.47 3.60
N LEU A 528 5.45 -18.58 4.50
CA LEU A 528 6.89 -18.46 4.84
C LEU A 528 7.26 -19.16 6.15
N LYS A 529 6.30 -19.42 7.04
CA LYS A 529 6.55 -20.13 8.31
C LYS A 529 5.81 -21.45 8.42
N SER A 530 5.02 -21.83 7.40
CA SER A 530 4.15 -23.00 7.44
C SER A 530 3.17 -23.01 8.63
N ASP A 531 2.82 -21.84 9.19
CA ASP A 531 1.90 -21.74 10.32
C ASP A 531 0.46 -22.02 9.85
N GLN A 532 0.06 -23.27 10.02
CA GLN A 532 -1.27 -23.72 9.63
C GLN A 532 -2.38 -23.01 10.40
N SER A 533 -2.14 -22.40 11.55
CA SER A 533 -3.21 -21.67 12.26
C SER A 533 -3.71 -20.42 11.51
N ALA A 534 -3.02 -19.99 10.45
CA ALA A 534 -3.48 -18.93 9.54
C ALA A 534 -4.36 -19.44 8.39
N TRP A 535 -4.46 -20.76 8.17
CA TRP A 535 -5.09 -21.32 6.96
C TRP A 535 -6.57 -20.95 6.86
N ARG A 536 -7.34 -21.01 7.97
CA ARG A 536 -8.78 -20.76 7.96
C ARG A 536 -9.13 -19.34 7.51
N ALA A 537 -8.38 -18.36 8.01
CA ALA A 537 -8.52 -16.94 7.66
C ALA A 537 -7.93 -16.59 6.29
N THR A 538 -7.02 -17.41 5.76
CA THR A 538 -6.39 -17.16 4.47
C THR A 538 -7.13 -17.85 3.34
N TRP A 539 -7.42 -19.15 3.43
CA TRP A 539 -8.02 -19.97 2.36
C TRP A 539 -9.29 -20.72 2.77
N GLY A 540 -9.62 -20.70 4.05
CA GLY A 540 -10.66 -21.55 4.63
C GLY A 540 -12.01 -20.87 4.85
N PRO A 541 -12.87 -21.48 5.69
CA PRO A 541 -14.26 -21.07 5.86
C PRO A 541 -14.42 -19.70 6.53
N ASP A 542 -13.38 -19.15 7.16
CA ASP A 542 -13.47 -17.85 7.82
C ASP A 542 -13.59 -16.71 6.78
N LEU A 543 -13.26 -16.96 5.50
CA LEU A 543 -13.52 -16.04 4.39
C LEU A 543 -15.01 -15.87 4.08
N ASP A 544 -15.84 -16.88 4.37
CA ASP A 544 -17.29 -16.89 4.06
C ASP A 544 -18.14 -16.31 5.20
N LEU A 545 -17.53 -15.94 6.32
CA LEU A 545 -18.23 -15.28 7.43
C LEU A 545 -18.75 -13.91 6.97
N PRO A 546 -19.98 -13.49 7.36
CA PRO A 546 -20.62 -12.30 6.82
C PRO A 546 -19.71 -11.06 6.87
N ALA A 547 -19.56 -10.41 5.71
CA ALA A 547 -18.58 -9.35 5.44
C ALA A 547 -18.64 -8.21 6.48
N GLY A 548 -17.57 -8.07 7.25
CA GLY A 548 -17.40 -6.93 8.15
C GLY A 548 -16.46 -5.85 7.61
N GLU A 549 -15.42 -6.23 6.86
CA GLU A 549 -14.29 -5.34 6.57
C GLU A 549 -13.57 -5.63 5.23
N VAL A 550 -13.62 -6.86 4.74
CA VAL A 550 -12.89 -7.31 3.54
C VAL A 550 -13.79 -8.25 2.74
N ASP A 551 -13.87 -8.04 1.43
CA ASP A 551 -14.44 -8.99 0.47
C ASP A 551 -13.28 -9.71 -0.24
N THR A 552 -13.29 -11.05 -0.27
CA THR A 552 -12.18 -11.82 -0.88
C THR A 552 -12.70 -12.74 -1.96
N THR A 553 -12.22 -12.53 -3.18
CA THR A 553 -12.33 -13.51 -4.27
C THR A 553 -11.08 -14.39 -4.25
N SER A 554 -11.26 -15.72 -4.21
CA SER A 554 -10.17 -16.68 -4.11
C SER A 554 -10.31 -17.82 -5.11
N ASP A 555 -9.17 -18.31 -5.58
CA ASP A 555 -9.05 -19.50 -6.44
C ASP A 555 -7.83 -20.28 -5.94
N ALA A 556 -8.09 -21.36 -5.18
CA ALA A 556 -7.05 -22.19 -4.58
C ALA A 556 -6.40 -23.14 -5.60
N GLY A 557 -6.91 -23.23 -6.82
CA GLY A 557 -6.47 -24.20 -7.82
C GLY A 557 -6.91 -25.64 -7.52
N VAL A 558 -7.61 -25.89 -6.42
CA VAL A 558 -8.10 -27.23 -6.09
C VAL A 558 -9.49 -27.15 -5.50
N THR A 559 -10.34 -28.10 -5.87
CA THR A 559 -11.62 -28.34 -5.22
C THR A 559 -11.62 -29.72 -4.58
N ILE A 560 -12.16 -29.80 -3.38
CA ILE A 560 -12.50 -31.07 -2.74
C ILE A 560 -14.01 -31.12 -2.59
N SER A 561 -14.61 -32.23 -3.01
CA SER A 561 -16.03 -32.49 -2.87
C SER A 561 -16.25 -33.72 -2.02
N ILE A 562 -17.35 -33.67 -1.28
CA ILE A 562 -17.88 -34.71 -0.42
C ILE A 562 -19.23 -35.07 -1.01
N GLY A 563 -19.53 -36.37 -1.13
CA GLY A 563 -20.72 -36.85 -1.86
C GLY A 563 -22.02 -36.12 -1.51
N GLU A 564 -22.71 -36.55 -0.46
CA GLU A 564 -23.90 -35.84 0.03
C GLU A 564 -23.52 -34.80 1.09
N ALA A 565 -24.13 -33.61 1.02
CA ALA A 565 -23.90 -32.54 1.98
C ALA A 565 -24.35 -32.88 3.42
N CYS A 566 -25.23 -33.88 3.55
CA CYS A 566 -25.69 -34.40 4.82
C CYS A 566 -25.72 -35.94 4.72
N ILE A 567 -24.99 -36.63 5.59
CA ILE A 567 -25.08 -38.09 5.71
C ILE A 567 -25.50 -38.46 7.13
N SER A 568 -26.05 -39.66 7.29
CA SER A 568 -26.45 -40.21 8.58
C SER A 568 -25.58 -41.41 8.94
N ALA A 569 -25.24 -41.57 10.22
CA ALA A 569 -24.64 -42.79 10.73
C ALA A 569 -25.16 -43.13 12.14
N PRO A 570 -25.41 -44.41 12.45
CA PRO A 570 -25.93 -44.82 13.75
C PRO A 570 -24.89 -44.59 14.85
N SER A 571 -25.36 -44.25 16.05
CA SER A 571 -24.53 -44.22 17.26
C SER A 571 -23.85 -45.58 17.47
N GLY A 572 -22.52 -45.64 17.26
CA GLY A 572 -21.71 -46.86 17.34
C GLY A 572 -21.37 -47.53 16.01
N GLY A 573 -21.77 -46.98 14.87
CA GLY A 573 -21.38 -47.43 13.52
C GLY A 573 -20.55 -46.39 12.78
N SER A 574 -19.66 -46.82 11.88
CA SER A 574 -18.83 -45.90 11.09
C SER A 574 -19.55 -45.34 9.86
N ALA A 575 -19.38 -44.04 9.60
CA ALA A 575 -19.80 -43.38 8.38
C ALA A 575 -18.67 -43.46 7.32
N ILE A 576 -19.00 -43.84 6.09
CA ILE A 576 -18.06 -43.80 4.96
C ILE A 576 -18.39 -42.57 4.11
N VAL A 577 -17.43 -41.65 4.02
CA VAL A 577 -17.54 -40.39 3.28
C VAL A 577 -16.70 -40.48 2.01
N PRO A 578 -17.29 -40.45 0.80
CA PRO A 578 -16.52 -40.33 -0.42
C PRO A 578 -15.93 -38.91 -0.53
N LEU A 579 -14.62 -38.83 -0.79
CA LEU A 579 -13.90 -37.60 -1.06
C LEU A 579 -13.43 -37.63 -2.53
N VAL A 580 -13.70 -36.57 -3.28
CA VAL A 580 -13.16 -36.39 -4.63
C VAL A 580 -12.43 -35.06 -4.71
N VAL A 581 -11.15 -35.13 -5.03
CA VAL A 581 -10.25 -33.98 -5.22
C VAL A 581 -10.10 -33.76 -6.71
N GLU A 582 -10.29 -32.53 -7.17
CA GLU A 582 -10.07 -32.12 -8.56
C GLU A 582 -9.09 -30.96 -8.59
N GLN A 583 -8.06 -31.10 -9.42
CA GLN A 583 -7.12 -30.02 -9.75
C GLN A 583 -7.80 -29.08 -10.75
N THR A 584 -8.13 -27.86 -10.34
CA THR A 584 -8.75 -26.85 -11.19
C THR A 584 -7.74 -25.85 -11.75
N GLY A 585 -6.60 -25.68 -11.05
CA GLY A 585 -5.46 -24.89 -11.47
C GLY A 585 -4.77 -25.46 -12.71
N ASP A 586 -3.99 -24.63 -13.37
CA ASP A 586 -3.26 -25.01 -14.58
C ASP A 586 -1.85 -25.56 -14.31
N LEU A 587 -1.35 -25.43 -13.07
CA LEU A 587 -0.12 -26.02 -12.59
C LEU A 587 -0.38 -27.38 -11.92
N PRO A 588 0.33 -28.46 -12.28
CA PRO A 588 0.18 -29.75 -11.61
C PRO A 588 0.61 -29.69 -10.14
N ASP A 589 -0.09 -30.41 -9.27
CA ASP A 589 0.21 -30.50 -7.84
C ASP A 589 -0.29 -31.82 -7.23
N ALA A 590 0.21 -32.16 -6.05
CA ALA A 590 -0.31 -33.22 -5.20
C ALA A 590 -0.91 -32.62 -3.93
N TYR A 591 -1.87 -33.31 -3.30
CA TYR A 591 -2.61 -32.77 -2.17
C TYR A 591 -2.58 -33.70 -0.97
N ALA A 592 -2.34 -33.14 0.21
CA ALA A 592 -2.55 -33.80 1.49
C ALA A 592 -3.98 -33.55 1.96
N LEU A 593 -4.72 -34.61 2.26
CA LEU A 593 -6.12 -34.56 2.65
C LEU A 593 -6.25 -34.59 4.16
N ALA A 594 -7.14 -33.76 4.70
CA ALA A 594 -7.42 -33.69 6.12
C ALA A 594 -8.93 -33.56 6.37
N LEU A 595 -9.35 -34.10 7.51
CA LEU A 595 -10.65 -33.82 8.11
C LEU A 595 -10.40 -33.02 9.39
N ASP A 596 -10.83 -31.77 9.38
CA ASP A 596 -10.77 -30.83 10.49
C ASP A 596 -12.17 -30.72 11.15
N ASP A 597 -12.23 -30.20 12.38
CA ASP A 597 -13.46 -29.98 13.17
C ASP A 597 -14.32 -31.24 13.42
N VAL A 598 -13.74 -32.44 13.29
CA VAL A 598 -14.41 -33.71 13.58
C VAL A 598 -14.26 -34.09 15.05
N ASP A 599 -15.32 -33.94 15.84
CA ASP A 599 -15.41 -34.40 17.24
C ASP A 599 -15.61 -35.93 17.32
N ALA A 600 -14.92 -36.69 16.48
CA ALA A 600 -14.99 -38.14 16.37
C ALA A 600 -13.71 -38.68 15.70
N PRO A 601 -13.23 -39.91 16.04
CA PRO A 601 -12.15 -40.56 15.31
C PRO A 601 -12.46 -40.63 13.81
N ALA A 602 -11.50 -40.19 12.98
CA ALA A 602 -11.64 -40.20 11.53
C ALA A 602 -10.34 -40.65 10.87
N VAL A 603 -10.45 -41.44 9.80
CA VAL A 603 -9.33 -41.96 9.02
C VAL A 603 -9.62 -41.80 7.53
N ILE A 604 -8.66 -41.28 6.77
CA ILE A 604 -8.74 -41.22 5.30
C ILE A 604 -7.89 -42.37 4.74
N ASP A 605 -8.49 -43.23 3.91
CA ASP A 605 -7.83 -44.43 3.36
C ASP A 605 -6.54 -44.09 2.60
N ALA A 606 -6.65 -43.14 1.68
CA ALA A 606 -5.52 -42.51 1.00
C ALA A 606 -5.49 -41.01 1.31
N ALA A 607 -4.71 -40.63 2.32
CA ALA A 607 -4.59 -39.24 2.79
C ALA A 607 -3.72 -38.34 1.89
N GLN A 608 -3.19 -38.86 0.78
CA GLN A 608 -2.45 -38.08 -0.21
C GLN A 608 -2.85 -38.48 -1.63
N THR A 609 -2.96 -37.49 -2.51
CA THR A 609 -3.18 -37.71 -3.94
C THR A 609 -1.85 -38.00 -4.65
N PRO A 610 -1.85 -38.67 -5.81
CA PRO A 610 -0.75 -38.54 -6.76
C PRO A 610 -0.66 -37.09 -7.29
N MET A 611 0.36 -36.81 -8.09
CA MET A 611 0.42 -35.58 -8.88
C MET A 611 -0.78 -35.55 -9.85
N LEU A 612 -1.58 -34.49 -9.79
CA LEU A 612 -2.76 -34.25 -10.63
C LEU A 612 -2.51 -33.05 -11.55
N GLY A 613 -2.79 -33.24 -12.84
CA GLY A 613 -2.89 -32.16 -13.82
C GLY A 613 -4.31 -31.56 -13.88
N ARG A 614 -4.45 -30.45 -14.60
CA ARG A 614 -5.73 -29.74 -14.73
C ARG A 614 -6.87 -30.65 -15.19
N GLY A 615 -7.96 -30.68 -14.41
CA GLY A 615 -9.15 -31.49 -14.64
C GLY A 615 -8.99 -32.96 -14.25
N GLU A 616 -7.83 -33.39 -13.76
CA GLU A 616 -7.66 -34.73 -13.20
C GLU A 616 -8.24 -34.80 -11.79
N THR A 617 -8.87 -35.93 -11.50
CA THR A 617 -9.54 -36.17 -10.22
C THR A 617 -8.93 -37.36 -9.48
N PHE A 618 -8.88 -37.28 -8.17
CA PHE A 618 -8.54 -38.39 -7.28
C PHE A 618 -9.69 -38.65 -6.31
N ALA A 619 -10.16 -39.90 -6.25
CA ALA A 619 -11.22 -40.33 -5.35
C ALA A 619 -10.65 -41.21 -4.24
N THR A 620 -11.11 -40.97 -3.01
CA THR A 620 -10.77 -41.75 -1.81
C THR A 620 -11.97 -41.77 -0.87
N PHE A 621 -11.84 -42.48 0.25
CA PHE A 621 -12.88 -42.52 1.29
C PHE A 621 -12.30 -42.09 2.62
N ALA A 622 -13.13 -41.46 3.43
CA ALA A 622 -12.87 -41.25 4.84
C ALA A 622 -13.88 -42.04 5.67
N THR A 623 -13.39 -42.73 6.70
CA THR A 623 -14.19 -43.42 7.69
C THR A 623 -14.24 -42.58 8.95
N ILE A 624 -15.45 -42.23 9.41
CA ILE A 624 -15.68 -41.44 10.62
C ILE A 624 -16.44 -42.32 11.60
N ASP A 625 -15.91 -42.46 12.82
CA ASP A 625 -16.51 -43.26 13.88
C ASP A 625 -17.14 -42.35 14.95
N PRO A 626 -18.44 -42.03 14.88
CA PRO A 626 -19.14 -41.23 15.88
C PRO A 626 -19.37 -41.98 17.22
N ALA A 627 -18.69 -43.08 17.50
CA ALA A 627 -18.81 -43.79 18.78
C ALA A 627 -18.66 -42.83 19.98
N GLY A 628 -19.69 -42.79 20.85
CA GLY A 628 -19.75 -41.90 22.00
C GLY A 628 -20.35 -40.52 21.73
N VAL A 629 -20.72 -40.21 20.49
CA VAL A 629 -21.49 -39.00 20.14
C VAL A 629 -22.99 -39.30 20.30
N PRO A 630 -23.76 -38.47 21.04
CA PRO A 630 -25.19 -38.73 21.26
C PRO A 630 -26.01 -38.76 19.97
N ALA A 631 -27.02 -39.62 19.95
CA ALA A 631 -28.06 -39.62 18.93
C ALA A 631 -28.72 -38.23 18.79
N GLY A 632 -28.97 -37.81 17.55
CA GLY A 632 -29.47 -36.48 17.20
C GLY A 632 -28.39 -35.39 17.13
N ALA A 633 -27.14 -35.69 17.48
CA ALA A 633 -26.03 -34.77 17.29
C ALA A 633 -25.79 -34.51 15.79
N ARG A 634 -25.41 -33.27 15.48
CA ARG A 634 -25.01 -32.85 14.14
C ARG A 634 -23.54 -32.46 14.21
N LEU A 635 -22.69 -33.29 13.63
CA LEU A 635 -21.26 -33.05 13.53
C LEU A 635 -20.98 -32.32 12.23
N THR A 636 -20.29 -31.19 12.31
CA THR A 636 -19.82 -30.48 11.11
C THR A 636 -18.43 -31.01 10.78
N ILE A 637 -18.23 -31.49 9.56
CA ILE A 637 -16.94 -32.02 9.11
C ILE A 637 -16.39 -31.07 8.05
N LEU A 638 -15.17 -30.60 8.27
CA LEU A 638 -14.44 -29.74 7.33
C LEU A 638 -13.38 -30.60 6.62
N ALA A 639 -13.64 -30.96 5.37
CA ALA A 639 -12.66 -31.66 4.55
C ALA A 639 -11.80 -30.65 3.80
N SER A 640 -10.48 -30.84 3.80
CA SER A 640 -9.56 -29.96 3.07
C SER A 640 -8.51 -30.74 2.27
N ALA A 641 -8.10 -30.17 1.14
CA ALA A 641 -7.03 -30.64 0.27
C ALA A 641 -5.93 -29.58 0.23
N ARG A 642 -4.82 -29.85 0.93
CA ARG A 642 -3.69 -28.92 1.07
C ARG A 642 -2.63 -29.17 0.00
N SER A 643 -2.24 -28.12 -0.72
CA SER A 643 -1.17 -28.13 -1.72
C SER A 643 0.14 -28.68 -1.13
N ALA A 644 0.78 -29.60 -1.85
CA ALA A 644 2.13 -30.06 -1.53
C ALA A 644 3.20 -29.11 -2.06
N ALA A 645 2.90 -28.35 -3.14
CA ALA A 645 3.80 -27.38 -3.73
C ALA A 645 4.10 -26.19 -2.80
N ASP A 646 3.09 -25.63 -2.13
CA ASP A 646 3.27 -24.46 -1.25
C ASP A 646 3.05 -24.75 0.25
N GLY A 647 2.53 -25.93 0.60
CA GLY A 647 2.33 -26.38 1.98
C GLY A 647 1.28 -25.60 2.79
N GLY A 648 0.60 -24.62 2.20
CA GLY A 648 -0.28 -23.68 2.90
C GLY A 648 -1.68 -23.58 2.30
N THR A 649 -1.79 -23.49 0.97
CA THR A 649 -3.04 -23.35 0.22
C THR A 649 -3.91 -24.57 0.42
N ARG A 650 -5.22 -24.36 0.65
CA ARG A 650 -6.19 -25.44 0.76
C ARG A 650 -7.46 -25.14 -0.03
N GLY A 651 -7.92 -26.10 -0.81
CA GLY A 651 -9.34 -26.21 -1.14
C GLY A 651 -10.07 -26.89 0.01
N TRP A 652 -11.34 -26.54 0.23
CA TRP A 652 -12.11 -27.11 1.34
C TRP A 652 -13.59 -27.28 0.98
N THR A 653 -14.27 -28.13 1.75
CA THR A 653 -15.72 -28.30 1.72
C THR A 653 -16.22 -28.71 3.10
N MET A 654 -17.48 -28.43 3.41
CA MET A 654 -18.12 -28.80 4.67
C MET A 654 -19.34 -29.67 4.46
N MET A 655 -19.52 -30.66 5.32
CA MET A 655 -20.77 -31.44 5.44
C MET A 655 -21.26 -31.49 6.87
N THR A 656 -22.52 -31.91 7.01
CA THR A 656 -23.06 -32.37 8.28
C THR A 656 -23.16 -33.89 8.33
N LEU A 657 -22.60 -34.51 9.36
CA LEU A 657 -22.91 -35.88 9.75
C LEU A 657 -23.96 -35.84 10.87
N VAL A 658 -25.13 -36.43 10.61
CA VAL A 658 -26.18 -36.60 11.61
C VAL A 658 -25.98 -37.95 12.28
N VAL A 659 -25.71 -37.94 13.58
CA VAL A 659 -25.65 -39.17 14.35
C VAL A 659 -27.09 -39.61 14.61
N THR A 660 -27.52 -40.69 13.96
CA THR A 660 -28.84 -41.25 14.21
C THR A 660 -28.81 -42.04 15.52
N ALA A 661 -29.97 -42.18 16.16
CA ALA A 661 -30.10 -43.15 17.23
C ALA A 661 -29.62 -44.48 16.66
N GLY A 662 -28.51 -44.98 17.21
CA GLY A 662 -28.16 -46.37 17.01
C GLY A 662 -29.29 -47.24 17.57
N ALA A 663 -29.14 -48.54 17.42
CA ALA A 663 -30.10 -49.54 17.89
C ALA A 663 -30.52 -49.45 19.38
N ASP A 664 -29.92 -48.55 20.18
CA ASP A 664 -30.34 -48.13 21.51
C ASP A 664 -31.46 -47.07 21.38
N LEU A 665 -32.69 -47.56 21.34
CA LEU A 665 -33.91 -46.80 21.11
C LEU A 665 -34.50 -46.20 22.40
N ASP A 666 -34.10 -46.69 23.57
CA ASP A 666 -34.54 -46.15 24.87
C ASP A 666 -33.51 -45.23 25.55
N GLY A 667 -32.27 -45.20 25.05
CA GLY A 667 -31.20 -44.31 25.47
C GLY A 667 -30.55 -44.74 26.79
N ASP A 668 -30.65 -46.01 27.17
CA ASP A 668 -30.05 -46.55 28.40
C ASP A 668 -28.57 -46.97 28.24
N GLY A 669 -28.06 -46.94 27.00
CA GLY A 669 -26.69 -47.29 26.65
C GLY A 669 -26.46 -48.77 26.35
N VAL A 670 -27.52 -49.60 26.29
CA VAL A 670 -27.49 -51.04 26.00
C VAL A 670 -28.48 -51.36 24.88
N VAL A 671 -28.04 -52.03 23.82
CA VAL A 671 -28.94 -52.53 22.78
C VAL A 671 -29.48 -53.89 23.18
N GLY A 672 -30.75 -53.96 23.55
CA GLY A 672 -31.35 -55.14 24.13
C GLY A 672 -32.85 -55.32 23.88
N PRO A 673 -33.52 -56.12 24.74
CA PRO A 673 -34.93 -56.42 24.58
C PRO A 673 -35.86 -55.20 24.63
N ALA A 674 -35.45 -54.14 25.33
CA ALA A 674 -36.22 -52.91 25.45
C ALA A 674 -36.25 -52.17 24.11
N ASP A 675 -35.11 -52.07 23.43
CA ASP A 675 -35.00 -51.48 22.10
C ASP A 675 -35.72 -52.30 21.06
N LEU A 676 -35.57 -53.63 21.11
CA LEU A 676 -36.31 -54.53 20.23
C LEU A 676 -37.83 -54.32 20.36
N ALA A 677 -38.33 -54.12 21.58
CA ALA A 677 -39.73 -53.84 21.81
C ALA A 677 -40.14 -52.48 21.22
N ILE A 678 -39.28 -51.46 21.33
CA ILE A 678 -39.52 -50.14 20.73
C ILE A 678 -39.52 -50.22 19.20
N LEU A 679 -38.57 -50.93 18.60
CA LEU A 679 -38.49 -51.14 17.15
C LEU A 679 -39.73 -51.87 16.63
N LEU A 680 -40.08 -53.01 17.23
CA LEU A 680 -41.27 -53.77 16.85
C LEU A 680 -42.57 -53.00 17.06
N SER A 681 -42.62 -52.08 18.04
CA SER A 681 -43.81 -51.24 18.25
C SER A 681 -44.05 -50.23 17.13
N ARG A 682 -43.02 -49.94 16.32
CA ARG A 682 -43.04 -48.96 15.23
C ARG A 682 -43.08 -49.59 13.84
N TRP A 683 -43.22 -50.91 13.77
CA TRP A 683 -43.19 -51.68 12.52
C TRP A 683 -44.13 -51.13 11.45
N GLY A 684 -43.58 -50.84 10.26
CA GLY A 684 -44.26 -50.21 9.13
C GLY A 684 -43.81 -48.77 8.87
N PRO A 685 -44.55 -48.00 8.04
CA PRO A 685 -44.11 -46.68 7.56
C PRO A 685 -43.93 -45.66 8.67
N CYS A 686 -42.75 -45.05 8.76
CA CYS A 686 -42.36 -44.23 9.90
C CYS A 686 -41.25 -43.20 9.58
N VAL A 687 -41.54 -42.26 8.68
CA VAL A 687 -40.57 -41.22 8.25
C VAL A 687 -40.02 -40.40 9.44
N GLY A 688 -38.72 -40.53 9.71
CA GLY A 688 -37.99 -39.73 10.70
C GLY A 688 -38.25 -40.12 12.16
N CYS A 689 -38.82 -41.30 12.41
CA CYS A 689 -38.97 -41.81 13.78
C CYS A 689 -37.76 -42.63 14.19
N GLY A 690 -37.42 -42.65 15.48
CA GLY A 690 -36.19 -43.31 15.94
C GLY A 690 -36.13 -44.84 15.72
N GLY A 691 -37.17 -45.50 15.20
CA GLY A 691 -37.15 -46.93 14.89
C GLY A 691 -36.72 -47.28 13.45
N ASP A 692 -36.69 -46.28 12.57
CA ASP A 692 -36.18 -46.36 11.19
C ASP A 692 -34.66 -46.12 11.27
N LEU A 693 -33.92 -47.20 11.40
CA LEU A 693 -32.50 -47.25 11.72
C LEU A 693 -31.62 -47.13 10.46
N ASP A 694 -32.13 -47.51 9.27
CA ASP A 694 -31.43 -47.31 7.99
C ASP A 694 -31.85 -46.06 7.21
N GLY A 695 -32.95 -45.41 7.62
CA GLY A 695 -33.40 -44.12 7.09
C GLY A 695 -34.17 -44.22 5.77
N ASP A 696 -34.72 -45.39 5.42
CA ASP A 696 -35.47 -45.59 4.18
C ASP A 696 -36.96 -45.16 4.27
N GLY A 697 -37.43 -44.85 5.47
CA GLY A 697 -38.80 -44.38 5.76
C GLY A 697 -39.77 -45.45 6.23
N ASP A 698 -39.36 -46.71 6.34
CA ASP A 698 -40.11 -47.84 6.88
C ASP A 698 -39.36 -48.46 8.09
N VAL A 699 -40.07 -49.03 9.07
CA VAL A 699 -39.48 -49.88 10.12
C VAL A 699 -39.78 -51.33 9.80
N ASP A 700 -38.77 -52.08 9.37
CA ASP A 700 -38.94 -53.43 8.90
C ASP A 700 -37.80 -54.40 9.31
N ALA A 701 -37.68 -55.50 8.56
CA ALA A 701 -36.69 -56.53 8.82
C ALA A 701 -35.25 -56.04 8.67
N ALA A 702 -34.99 -55.01 7.88
CA ALA A 702 -33.69 -54.37 7.73
C ALA A 702 -33.30 -53.65 9.03
N ASP A 703 -34.20 -52.86 9.63
CA ASP A 703 -33.97 -52.20 10.92
C ASP A 703 -33.82 -53.21 12.06
N LEU A 704 -34.62 -54.28 12.04
CA LEU A 704 -34.48 -55.36 13.00
C LEU A 704 -33.10 -56.03 12.89
N ALA A 705 -32.58 -56.21 11.68
CA ALA A 705 -31.25 -56.76 11.47
C ALA A 705 -30.16 -55.81 11.99
N ILE A 706 -30.33 -54.50 11.83
CA ILE A 706 -29.43 -53.48 12.39
C ILE A 706 -29.46 -53.52 13.91
N LEU A 707 -30.65 -53.61 14.52
CA LEU A 707 -30.81 -53.71 15.97
C LEU A 707 -30.19 -54.97 16.55
N LEU A 708 -30.47 -56.13 15.94
CA LEU A 708 -29.90 -57.41 16.37
C LEU A 708 -28.38 -57.47 16.14
N GLY A 709 -27.86 -56.80 15.11
CA GLY A 709 -26.44 -56.71 14.83
C GLY A 709 -25.67 -55.88 15.87
N ALA A 710 -26.33 -54.93 16.51
CA ALA A 710 -25.78 -54.08 17.55
C ALA A 710 -26.05 -54.58 18.99
N TRP A 711 -26.69 -55.74 19.14
CA TRP A 711 -27.10 -56.30 20.43
C TRP A 711 -25.90 -56.46 21.39
N SER A 712 -26.00 -55.85 22.58
CA SER A 712 -24.89 -55.73 23.54
C SER A 712 -25.19 -56.33 24.90
#